data_AF-A0A9P9MUJ8-F1
#
_entry.id   AF-A0A9P9MUJ8-F1
#
_cell.length_a   1.000
_cell.length_b   1.000
_cell.length_c   1.000
_cell.angle_alpha   90.00
_cell.angle_beta   90.00
_cell.angle_gamma   90.00
#
_symmetry.space_group_name_H-M   'P 1'
#
loop_
_entity.id
_entity.type
_entity.pdbx_description
1 polymer ?
#
loop_
_entity_poly.entity_id
_entity_poly.type
_entity_poly.pdbx_seq_one_letter_code
_entity_poly.pdbx_strand_id
1 'polypeptide(L)'
;MSDARVFVGAWLNWDAGRFRGGTITIPAEYGSVLVAVLALFVRWAGSHLWNITCFAIHQLRSTPHERDGLHHQYQAILRSGLSDSSALWQFARAARAWRSSTKNTKRRALPLLLLTTVHIAALYTAGIFSSRVVKPGGEVLVKSDICGWPDDRSAKDFSQWSGDDMESADALMTTLDQGFQKSSAYARSCYGTLPGTQTTVCNAYIAKSIQSTVDRAAPCPFTEGACTNASIAIDSGLIDSHVHLGINAPAQDRVQFRRITTCAPIPVEERYSSNWTSEITPDLQNQLLLQQGQSLLLPGDSYKHYHLGDRTWNGALVGNSTFVMSNNTIMYASQPYNLLLVDAHAGSPSEGTFKPMTVFNRTDADVYVLALNNLVAYTGPVTDPWFQTAAEPIDSLAWAPDGVWMSQNTLSGIGCIEQYQFCHTKGCTPLTAISLIDQGTIDALELNPRQAATVKLLFEVARWMRLNAMLNFLGGDILLAKERLFGGLWLSSVLEDSQWQREVENIHDTSMAFLQQSIVDHSSPPNSRIYQSVKLYDYIVREENAEARHLCANQKIRSTVHYSVNISGFVLIIIGGILVVIVNIFLPHYVGKLQHRSEKGEAARLDWLESDTFQLQRAAFEARGIGPWKSKGDGVPVTAEYGQRFRGTKLHPSHDGATQLSELSNPLIELAKTDKNQNSLF
;
A
#
# COMPACT_ATOMS: atom_id res chain seq x y z
N MET A 1 5.28 -8.38 12.77
CA MET A 1 3.95 -7.97 13.27
C MET A 1 3.12 -9.22 13.41
N SER A 2 2.57 -9.52 14.59
CA SER A 2 1.79 -10.73 14.82
C SER A 2 0.45 -10.69 14.07
N ASP A 3 0.09 -11.81 13.43
CA ASP A 3 -1.07 -12.02 12.55
C ASP A 3 -2.45 -11.68 13.15
N ALA A 4 -2.54 -11.36 14.44
CA ALA A 4 -3.80 -11.22 15.19
C ALA A 4 -4.47 -9.83 15.11
N ARG A 5 -3.95 -8.88 14.32
CA ARG A 5 -4.35 -7.46 14.38
C ARG A 5 -5.04 -6.92 13.11
N VAL A 6 -5.60 -7.81 12.29
CA VAL A 6 -6.29 -7.45 11.04
C VAL A 6 -7.78 -7.75 11.15
N PHE A 7 -8.61 -6.84 10.66
CA PHE A 7 -10.04 -7.05 10.55
C PHE A 7 -10.36 -7.99 9.38
N VAL A 8 -10.91 -9.17 9.70
CA VAL A 8 -11.47 -10.12 8.73
C VAL A 8 -12.97 -9.88 8.62
N GLY A 9 -13.43 -9.50 7.43
CA GLY A 9 -14.82 -9.11 7.22
C GLY A 9 -14.98 -8.08 6.11
N ALA A 10 -16.22 -7.67 5.88
CA ALA A 10 -16.57 -6.67 4.88
C ALA A 10 -16.37 -5.25 5.40
N TRP A 11 -15.81 -4.39 4.57
CA TRP A 11 -15.56 -2.98 4.84
C TRP A 11 -15.58 -2.18 3.53
N LEU A 12 -15.55 -0.85 3.63
CA LEU A 12 -15.60 0.04 2.49
C LEU A 12 -14.23 0.69 2.27
N ASN A 13 -13.52 0.34 1.20
CA ASN A 13 -12.32 1.06 0.80
C ASN A 13 -12.67 2.34 0.06
N TRP A 14 -12.41 3.49 0.68
CA TRP A 14 -12.74 4.79 0.10
C TRP A 14 -11.88 5.18 -1.11
N ASP A 15 -10.79 4.47 -1.42
CA ASP A 15 -10.00 4.69 -2.64
C ASP A 15 -10.82 4.49 -3.92
N ALA A 16 -11.75 3.52 -3.90
CA ALA A 16 -12.66 3.25 -5.02
C ALA A 16 -14.07 3.88 -4.81
N GLY A 17 -14.23 4.70 -3.77
CA GLY A 17 -15.46 5.41 -3.44
C GLY A 17 -16.60 4.51 -2.96
N ARG A 18 -17.75 5.13 -2.68
CA ARG A 18 -18.90 4.47 -2.03
C ARG A 18 -19.45 3.26 -2.78
N PHE A 19 -19.43 3.28 -4.10
CA PHE A 19 -20.11 2.27 -4.92
C PHE A 19 -19.22 1.10 -5.35
N ARG A 20 -17.92 1.34 -5.56
CA ARG A 20 -16.96 0.31 -6.01
C ARG A 20 -15.97 -0.10 -4.92
N GLY A 21 -15.97 0.60 -3.78
CA GLY A 21 -15.07 0.39 -2.65
C GLY A 21 -15.40 -0.82 -1.77
N GLY A 22 -16.55 -1.47 -1.94
CA GLY A 22 -16.90 -2.65 -1.15
C GLY A 22 -15.80 -3.69 -1.22
N THR A 23 -15.19 -3.99 -0.08
CA THR A 23 -14.03 -4.88 0.05
C THR A 23 -14.27 -5.88 1.16
N ILE A 24 -13.84 -7.13 0.99
CA ILE A 24 -13.84 -8.13 2.06
C ILE A 24 -12.41 -8.62 2.28
N THR A 25 -11.95 -8.54 3.53
CA THR A 25 -10.66 -9.08 3.94
C THR A 25 -10.84 -10.53 4.35
N ILE A 26 -10.00 -11.42 3.81
CA ILE A 26 -9.99 -12.85 4.15
C ILE A 26 -8.56 -13.34 4.43
N PRO A 27 -8.37 -14.37 5.27
CA PRO A 27 -7.06 -14.98 5.49
C PRO A 27 -6.46 -15.59 4.21
N ALA A 28 -5.13 -15.62 4.12
CA ALA A 28 -4.42 -16.10 2.93
C ALA A 28 -4.76 -17.55 2.51
N GLU A 29 -5.04 -18.42 3.49
CA GLU A 29 -5.44 -19.81 3.25
C GLU A 29 -6.70 -19.90 2.36
N TYR A 30 -7.69 -19.05 2.59
CA TYR A 30 -8.93 -19.00 1.80
C TYR A 30 -8.79 -18.14 0.55
N GLY A 31 -7.94 -17.11 0.59
CA GLY A 31 -7.72 -16.21 -0.55
C GLY A 31 -7.21 -16.92 -1.79
N SER A 32 -6.23 -17.81 -1.62
CA SER A 32 -5.67 -18.60 -2.74
C SER A 32 -6.71 -19.55 -3.36
N VAL A 33 -7.53 -20.20 -2.53
CA VAL A 33 -8.63 -21.08 -2.98
C VAL A 33 -9.67 -20.28 -3.76
N LEU A 34 -10.03 -19.07 -3.29
CA LEU A 34 -11.00 -18.21 -3.96
C LEU A 34 -10.54 -17.81 -5.36
N VAL A 35 -9.26 -17.49 -5.55
CA VAL A 35 -8.69 -17.19 -6.87
C VAL A 35 -8.87 -18.37 -7.83
N ALA A 36 -8.56 -19.59 -7.37
CA ALA A 36 -8.73 -20.80 -8.17
C ALA A 36 -10.20 -21.06 -8.53
N VAL A 37 -11.11 -20.94 -7.56
CA VAL A 37 -12.55 -21.12 -7.78
C VAL A 37 -13.09 -20.10 -8.79
N LEU A 38 -12.68 -18.83 -8.69
CA LEU A 38 -13.08 -17.79 -9.65
C LEU A 38 -12.60 -18.09 -11.07
N ALA A 39 -11.34 -18.52 -11.22
CA ALA A 39 -10.78 -18.86 -12.53
C ALA A 39 -11.52 -20.05 -13.17
N LEU A 40 -11.81 -21.10 -12.38
CA LEU A 40 -12.59 -22.25 -12.83
C LEU A 40 -14.02 -21.86 -13.20
N PHE A 41 -14.65 -21.00 -12.41
CA PHE A 41 -16.00 -20.49 -12.69
C PHE A 41 -16.05 -19.68 -13.98
N VAL A 42 -15.08 -18.79 -14.22
CA VAL A 42 -14.98 -18.02 -15.47
C VAL A 42 -14.80 -18.95 -16.67
N ARG A 43 -13.98 -20.00 -16.55
CA ARG A 43 -13.83 -21.01 -17.62
C ARG A 43 -15.13 -21.75 -17.90
N TRP A 44 -15.85 -22.14 -16.84
CA TRP A 44 -17.15 -22.81 -16.97
C TRP A 44 -18.20 -21.91 -17.63
N ALA A 45 -18.41 -20.69 -17.14
CA ALA A 45 -19.32 -19.71 -17.74
C ALA A 45 -18.91 -19.37 -19.19
N GLY A 46 -17.61 -19.29 -19.47
CA GLY A 46 -17.07 -19.09 -20.81
C GLY A 46 -17.41 -20.21 -21.80
N SER A 47 -17.49 -21.46 -21.32
CA SER A 47 -17.94 -22.59 -22.14
C SER A 47 -19.42 -22.46 -22.55
N HIS A 48 -20.26 -21.87 -21.69
CA HIS A 48 -21.64 -21.56 -22.02
C HIS A 48 -21.75 -20.38 -23.00
N LEU A 49 -20.90 -19.35 -22.86
CA LEU A 49 -20.80 -18.28 -23.84
C LEU A 49 -20.40 -18.79 -25.23
N TRP A 50 -19.48 -19.76 -25.27
CA TRP A 50 -19.10 -20.45 -26.50
C TRP A 50 -20.30 -21.13 -27.17
N ASN A 51 -21.09 -21.88 -26.40
CA ASN A 51 -22.28 -22.56 -26.91
C ASN A 51 -23.35 -21.59 -27.44
N ILE A 52 -23.57 -20.45 -26.76
CA ILE A 52 -24.44 -19.37 -27.27
C ILE A 52 -23.92 -18.84 -28.61
N THR A 53 -22.61 -18.62 -28.71
CA THR A 53 -21.97 -18.12 -29.93
C THR A 53 -22.13 -19.12 -31.08
N CYS A 54 -21.89 -20.40 -30.81
CA CYS A 54 -22.14 -21.49 -31.76
C CYS A 54 -23.60 -21.54 -32.22
N PHE A 55 -24.55 -21.43 -31.30
CA PHE A 55 -25.97 -21.38 -31.62
C PHE A 55 -26.29 -20.19 -32.53
N ALA A 56 -25.86 -18.98 -32.18
CA ALA A 56 -26.12 -17.79 -32.98
C ALA A 56 -25.53 -17.92 -34.40
N ILE A 57 -24.30 -18.39 -34.53
CA ILE A 57 -23.65 -18.58 -35.83
C ILE A 57 -24.33 -19.67 -36.64
N HIS A 58 -24.74 -20.76 -36.00
CA HIS A 58 -25.50 -21.81 -36.65
C HIS A 58 -26.80 -21.23 -37.24
N GLN A 59 -27.58 -20.53 -36.41
CA GLN A 59 -28.85 -19.92 -36.82
C GLN A 59 -28.66 -18.91 -37.95
N LEU A 60 -27.63 -18.05 -37.90
CA LEU A 60 -27.32 -17.07 -38.95
C LEU A 60 -26.87 -17.71 -40.27
N ARG A 61 -26.24 -18.88 -40.21
CA ARG A 61 -25.72 -19.57 -41.38
C ARG A 61 -26.69 -20.59 -41.97
N SER A 62 -27.69 -21.01 -41.21
CA SER A 62 -28.68 -21.97 -41.67
C SER A 62 -29.51 -21.38 -42.81
N THR A 63 -29.81 -22.19 -43.81
CA THR A 63 -30.47 -21.75 -45.04
C THR A 63 -31.26 -22.90 -45.65
N PRO A 64 -32.46 -22.64 -46.20
CA PRO A 64 -33.24 -23.66 -46.90
C PRO A 64 -32.70 -23.98 -48.31
N HIS A 65 -31.66 -23.27 -48.77
CA HIS A 65 -31.05 -23.49 -50.07
C HIS A 65 -30.02 -24.62 -50.01
N GLU A 66 -29.84 -25.31 -51.14
CA GLU A 66 -28.83 -26.36 -51.29
C GLU A 66 -27.42 -25.84 -50.99
N ARG A 67 -26.67 -26.60 -50.19
CA ARG A 67 -25.29 -26.31 -49.81
C ARG A 67 -24.43 -27.57 -49.90
N ASP A 68 -23.12 -27.37 -49.97
CA ASP A 68 -22.15 -28.46 -50.02
C ASP A 68 -21.92 -29.14 -48.66
N GLY A 69 -21.30 -30.32 -48.68
CA GLY A 69 -20.98 -31.09 -47.47
C GLY A 69 -20.14 -30.33 -46.43
N LEU A 70 -19.25 -29.42 -46.88
CA LEU A 70 -18.48 -28.57 -45.96
C LEU A 70 -19.39 -27.65 -45.14
N HIS A 71 -20.50 -27.14 -45.73
CA HIS A 71 -21.46 -26.33 -44.99
C HIS A 71 -22.11 -27.14 -43.86
N HIS A 72 -22.65 -28.32 -44.19
CA HIS A 72 -23.35 -29.17 -43.24
C HIS A 72 -22.41 -29.71 -42.16
N GLN A 73 -21.16 -30.04 -42.48
CA GLN A 73 -20.17 -30.41 -41.46
C GLN A 73 -19.85 -29.26 -40.51
N TYR A 74 -19.77 -28.01 -41.00
CA TYR A 74 -19.62 -26.86 -40.11
C TYR A 74 -20.85 -26.62 -39.22
N GLN A 75 -22.08 -26.83 -39.73
CA GLN A 75 -23.29 -26.76 -38.91
C GLN A 75 -23.31 -27.85 -37.84
N ALA A 76 -22.94 -29.09 -38.19
CA ALA A 76 -22.81 -30.19 -37.25
C ALA A 76 -21.76 -29.89 -36.17
N ILE A 77 -20.60 -29.31 -36.52
CA ILE A 77 -19.59 -28.90 -35.53
C ILE A 77 -20.16 -27.81 -34.60
N LEU A 78 -20.86 -26.81 -35.12
CA LEU A 78 -21.49 -25.77 -34.29
C LEU A 78 -22.56 -26.34 -33.35
N ARG A 79 -23.27 -27.39 -33.76
CA ARG A 79 -24.32 -28.04 -32.97
C ARG A 79 -23.82 -29.06 -31.94
N SER A 80 -22.65 -29.64 -32.19
CA SER A 80 -22.12 -30.80 -31.45
C SER A 80 -21.80 -30.58 -29.97
N GLY A 81 -21.83 -29.34 -29.48
CA GLY A 81 -21.52 -29.02 -28.07
C GLY A 81 -20.05 -29.22 -27.70
N LEU A 82 -19.15 -29.20 -28.69
CA LEU A 82 -17.70 -29.30 -28.47
C LEU A 82 -17.16 -28.10 -27.68
N SER A 83 -16.11 -28.35 -26.88
CA SER A 83 -15.30 -27.26 -26.33
C SER A 83 -14.74 -26.39 -27.45
N ASP A 84 -14.49 -25.11 -27.16
CA ASP A 84 -13.86 -24.15 -28.07
C ASP A 84 -12.57 -24.69 -28.73
N SER A 85 -11.69 -25.31 -27.94
CA SER A 85 -10.45 -25.95 -28.42
C SER A 85 -10.71 -27.12 -29.39
N SER A 86 -11.70 -27.96 -29.07
CA SER A 86 -12.08 -29.09 -29.89
C SER A 86 -12.76 -28.63 -31.18
N ALA A 87 -13.61 -27.60 -31.10
CA ALA A 87 -14.25 -26.98 -32.25
C ALA A 87 -13.23 -26.36 -33.20
N LEU A 88 -12.23 -25.62 -32.68
CA LEU A 88 -11.11 -25.07 -33.47
C LEU A 88 -10.41 -26.18 -34.26
N TRP A 89 -10.07 -27.29 -33.60
CA TRP A 89 -9.42 -28.43 -34.24
C TRP A 89 -10.30 -29.08 -35.31
N GLN A 90 -11.59 -29.27 -35.03
CA GLN A 90 -12.52 -29.88 -35.98
C GLN A 90 -12.79 -28.98 -37.19
N PHE A 91 -12.91 -27.66 -37.01
CA PHE A 91 -13.00 -26.72 -38.12
C PHE A 91 -11.73 -26.75 -38.98
N ALA A 92 -10.55 -26.78 -38.38
CA ALA A 92 -9.29 -26.88 -39.11
C ALA A 92 -9.17 -28.20 -39.88
N ARG A 93 -9.55 -29.32 -39.25
CA ARG A 93 -9.55 -30.65 -39.87
C ARG A 93 -10.51 -30.72 -41.06
N ALA A 94 -11.74 -30.23 -40.89
CA ALA A 94 -12.71 -30.15 -41.98
C ALA A 94 -12.21 -29.23 -43.11
N ALA A 95 -11.70 -28.03 -42.80
CA ALA A 95 -11.13 -27.13 -43.80
C ALA A 95 -9.99 -27.79 -44.60
N ARG A 96 -9.12 -28.56 -43.94
CA ARG A 96 -8.02 -29.27 -44.59
C ARG A 96 -8.52 -30.41 -45.46
N ALA A 97 -9.49 -31.20 -44.99
CA ALA A 97 -10.07 -32.31 -45.74
C ALA A 97 -10.77 -31.84 -47.03
N TRP A 98 -11.47 -30.70 -46.96
CA TRP A 98 -12.22 -30.13 -48.09
C TRP A 98 -11.42 -29.14 -48.94
N ARG A 99 -10.09 -29.03 -48.76
CA ARG A 99 -9.25 -28.02 -49.45
C ARG A 99 -9.24 -28.14 -50.97
N SER A 100 -9.41 -29.35 -51.49
CA SER A 100 -9.42 -29.67 -52.93
C SER A 100 -10.82 -30.03 -53.46
N SER A 101 -11.79 -30.24 -52.57
CA SER A 101 -13.12 -30.77 -52.92
C SER A 101 -14.20 -29.69 -52.99
N THR A 102 -13.88 -28.45 -52.62
CA THR A 102 -14.86 -27.34 -52.56
C THR A 102 -14.18 -25.99 -52.81
N LYS A 103 -14.89 -25.06 -53.46
CA LYS A 103 -14.40 -23.70 -53.72
C LYS A 103 -14.46 -22.85 -52.45
N ASN A 104 -13.55 -21.88 -52.34
CA ASN A 104 -13.54 -20.87 -51.26
C ASN A 104 -13.41 -21.44 -49.82
N THR A 105 -12.87 -22.66 -49.66
CA THR A 105 -12.71 -23.31 -48.34
C THR A 105 -11.99 -22.42 -47.32
N LYS A 106 -10.90 -21.75 -47.72
CA LYS A 106 -10.16 -20.81 -46.85
C LYS A 106 -11.03 -19.64 -46.37
N ARG A 107 -11.77 -18.99 -47.28
CA ARG A 107 -12.65 -17.85 -46.95
C ARG A 107 -13.80 -18.23 -46.02
N ARG A 108 -14.25 -19.49 -46.08
CA ARG A 108 -15.31 -20.04 -45.21
C ARG A 108 -14.79 -20.52 -43.85
N ALA A 109 -13.56 -21.03 -43.80
CA ALA A 109 -12.93 -21.50 -42.58
C ALA A 109 -12.40 -20.34 -41.72
N LEU A 110 -11.80 -19.33 -42.35
CA LEU A 110 -11.07 -18.27 -41.66
C LEU A 110 -11.90 -17.53 -40.60
N PRO A 111 -13.16 -17.12 -40.84
CA PRO A 111 -13.96 -16.43 -39.82
C PRO A 111 -14.23 -17.28 -38.57
N LEU A 112 -14.48 -18.59 -38.75
CA LEU A 112 -14.74 -19.50 -37.63
C LEU A 112 -13.46 -19.80 -36.83
N LEU A 113 -12.33 -19.97 -37.52
CA LEU A 113 -11.02 -20.20 -36.90
C LEU A 113 -10.54 -18.96 -36.13
N LEU A 114 -10.72 -17.77 -36.71
CA LEU A 114 -10.41 -16.51 -36.02
C LEU A 114 -11.31 -16.32 -34.81
N LEU A 115 -12.61 -16.52 -34.95
CA LEU A 115 -13.55 -16.37 -33.84
C LEU A 115 -13.27 -17.34 -32.69
N THR A 116 -13.07 -18.64 -32.99
CA THR A 116 -12.70 -19.64 -31.98
C THR A 116 -11.42 -19.27 -31.24
N THR A 117 -10.40 -18.82 -31.98
CA THR A 117 -9.12 -18.41 -31.40
C THR A 117 -9.26 -17.16 -30.53
N VAL A 118 -10.01 -16.15 -30.99
CA VAL A 118 -10.31 -14.94 -30.22
C VAL A 118 -11.11 -15.28 -28.96
N HIS A 119 -12.10 -16.17 -29.05
CA HIS A 119 -12.88 -16.61 -27.90
C HIS A 119 -12.01 -17.32 -26.86
N ILE A 120 -11.15 -18.24 -27.30
CA ILE A 120 -10.19 -18.93 -26.44
C ILE A 120 -9.28 -17.91 -25.74
N ALA A 121 -8.66 -17.00 -26.51
CA ALA A 121 -7.77 -15.98 -25.98
C ALA A 121 -8.50 -15.06 -24.97
N ALA A 122 -9.73 -14.65 -25.28
CA ALA A 122 -10.55 -13.83 -24.42
C ALA A 122 -10.88 -14.53 -23.10
N LEU A 123 -11.23 -15.83 -23.12
CA LEU A 123 -11.53 -16.59 -21.91
C LEU A 123 -10.33 -16.86 -21.03
N TYR A 124 -9.18 -17.23 -21.62
CA TYR A 124 -7.94 -17.37 -20.86
C TYR A 124 -7.53 -16.05 -20.21
N THR A 125 -7.63 -14.95 -20.96
CA THR A 125 -7.38 -13.60 -20.44
C THR A 125 -8.36 -13.29 -19.30
N ALA A 126 -9.66 -13.49 -19.48
CA ALA A 126 -10.66 -13.25 -18.44
C ALA A 126 -10.40 -14.06 -17.16
N GLY A 127 -10.01 -15.34 -17.28
CA GLY A 127 -9.66 -16.19 -16.14
C GLY A 127 -8.39 -15.74 -15.41
N ILE A 128 -7.40 -15.18 -16.10
CA ILE A 128 -6.24 -14.56 -15.45
C ILE A 128 -6.66 -13.26 -14.75
N PHE A 129 -7.44 -12.41 -15.43
CA PHE A 129 -7.89 -11.13 -14.90
C PHE A 129 -8.89 -11.27 -13.74
N SER A 130 -9.59 -12.41 -13.57
CA SER A 130 -10.43 -12.63 -12.38
C SER A 130 -9.63 -12.64 -11.09
N SER A 131 -8.34 -13.00 -11.13
CA SER A 131 -7.44 -12.87 -9.98
C SER A 131 -7.28 -11.42 -9.50
N ARG A 132 -7.47 -10.40 -10.36
CA ARG A 132 -7.37 -8.98 -9.97
C ARG A 132 -8.45 -8.55 -8.99
N VAL A 133 -9.54 -9.32 -8.90
CA VAL A 133 -10.60 -9.10 -7.90
C VAL A 133 -10.12 -9.45 -6.49
N VAL A 134 -9.11 -10.31 -6.37
CA VAL A 134 -8.59 -10.85 -5.10
C VAL A 134 -7.11 -10.47 -4.98
N LYS A 135 -6.82 -9.38 -4.25
CA LYS A 135 -5.46 -8.84 -4.16
C LYS A 135 -4.68 -9.49 -3.01
N PRO A 136 -3.61 -10.27 -3.27
CA PRO A 136 -2.66 -10.68 -2.23
C PRO A 136 -1.88 -9.45 -1.75
N GLY A 137 -1.47 -9.41 -0.47
CA GLY A 137 -0.70 -8.27 0.03
C GLY A 137 -1.51 -6.97 0.05
N GLY A 138 -2.84 -7.10 0.05
CA GLY A 138 -3.76 -5.99 -0.12
C GLY A 138 -3.80 -5.06 1.07
N GLU A 139 -4.48 -3.93 0.87
CA GLU A 139 -4.85 -3.02 1.95
C GLU A 139 -5.93 -3.70 2.80
N VAL A 140 -5.75 -3.64 4.12
CA VAL A 140 -6.67 -4.23 5.11
C VAL A 140 -6.89 -3.23 6.23
N LEU A 141 -8.00 -3.38 6.95
CA LEU A 141 -8.23 -2.63 8.18
C LEU A 141 -7.54 -3.28 9.37
N VAL A 142 -7.02 -2.44 10.26
CA VAL A 142 -6.49 -2.85 11.56
C VAL A 142 -7.65 -3.25 12.48
N LYS A 143 -7.43 -4.25 13.33
CA LYS A 143 -8.35 -4.65 14.40
C LYS A 143 -7.61 -4.74 15.72
N SER A 144 -8.08 -4.00 16.72
CA SER A 144 -7.57 -3.99 18.08
C SER A 144 -8.70 -3.73 19.07
N ASP A 145 -8.65 -4.37 20.23
CA ASP A 145 -9.58 -4.09 21.33
C ASP A 145 -9.15 -2.84 22.14
N ILE A 146 -7.96 -2.31 21.83
CA ILE A 146 -7.38 -1.12 22.44
C ILE A 146 -7.03 -0.12 21.34
N CYS A 147 -7.49 1.11 21.52
CA CYS A 147 -7.32 2.26 20.65
C CYS A 147 -7.09 3.47 21.56
N GLY A 148 -5.95 4.14 21.42
CA GLY A 148 -5.54 5.18 22.36
C GLY A 148 -4.02 5.36 22.44
N TRP A 149 -3.59 6.13 23.44
CA TRP A 149 -2.19 6.47 23.69
C TRP A 149 -1.77 6.05 25.10
N PRO A 150 -0.48 5.79 25.35
CA PRO A 150 0.04 5.73 26.71
C PRO A 150 -0.32 7.01 27.47
N ASP A 151 -0.67 6.87 28.73
CA ASP A 151 -1.06 7.97 29.61
C ASP A 151 0.11 8.96 29.81
N ASP A 152 -0.09 10.21 29.39
CA ASP A 152 0.90 11.27 29.54
C ASP A 152 0.70 12.00 30.87
N ARG A 153 1.56 11.70 31.84
CA ARG A 153 1.59 12.31 33.17
C ARG A 153 2.66 13.41 33.29
N SER A 154 3.27 13.85 32.19
CA SER A 154 4.36 14.85 32.20
C SER A 154 3.98 16.20 32.84
N ALA A 155 2.68 16.52 32.93
CA ALA A 155 2.18 17.72 33.59
C ALA A 155 2.32 17.70 35.13
N LYS A 156 2.58 16.55 35.75
CA LYS A 156 2.85 16.43 37.19
C LYS A 156 4.34 16.60 37.46
N ASP A 157 4.69 17.40 38.47
CA ASP A 157 6.07 17.50 38.96
C ASP A 157 6.60 16.14 39.40
N PHE A 158 7.82 15.78 38.98
CA PHE A 158 8.48 14.51 39.33
C PHE A 158 8.51 14.22 40.84
N SER A 159 8.59 15.26 41.68
CA SER A 159 8.59 15.14 43.14
C SER A 159 7.25 14.65 43.71
N GLN A 160 6.18 14.71 42.92
CA GLN A 160 4.82 14.31 43.30
C GLN A 160 4.42 12.96 42.70
N TRP A 161 5.32 12.28 41.97
CA TRP A 161 5.01 11.03 41.30
C TRP A 161 4.81 9.89 42.31
N SER A 162 3.67 9.22 42.18
CA SER A 162 3.42 7.94 42.83
C SER A 162 4.08 6.78 42.07
N GLY A 163 3.99 5.56 42.61
CA GLY A 163 4.44 4.36 41.88
C GLY A 163 3.69 4.16 40.55
N ASP A 164 2.39 4.44 40.53
CA ASP A 164 1.54 4.36 39.32
C ASP A 164 1.91 5.42 38.27
N ASP A 165 2.28 6.62 38.71
CA ASP A 165 2.79 7.67 37.82
C ASP A 165 4.11 7.26 37.18
N MET A 166 4.99 6.60 37.94
CA MET A 166 6.26 6.07 37.43
C MET A 166 6.03 4.98 36.38
N GLU A 167 5.09 4.05 36.63
CA GLU A 167 4.75 2.99 35.68
C GLU A 167 4.11 3.55 34.39
N SER A 168 3.26 4.57 34.51
CA SER A 168 2.68 5.28 33.37
C SER A 168 3.76 5.99 32.54
N ALA A 169 4.71 6.66 33.21
CA ALA A 169 5.82 7.32 32.55
C ALA A 169 6.74 6.30 31.85
N ASP A 170 7.05 5.17 32.50
CA ASP A 170 7.85 4.10 31.90
C ASP A 170 7.17 3.51 30.66
N ALA A 171 5.85 3.34 30.70
CA ALA A 171 5.04 2.92 29.56
C ALA A 171 5.14 3.89 28.38
N LEU A 172 5.01 5.20 28.63
CA LEU A 172 5.15 6.22 27.61
C LEU A 172 6.57 6.27 27.04
N MET A 173 7.58 6.36 27.90
CA MET A 173 8.99 6.51 27.50
C MET A 173 9.49 5.27 26.73
N THR A 174 9.15 4.07 27.19
CA THR A 174 9.49 2.82 26.48
C THR A 174 8.81 2.75 25.11
N THR A 175 7.54 3.20 25.01
CA THR A 175 6.81 3.22 23.73
C THR A 175 7.44 4.22 22.75
N LEU A 176 7.83 5.40 23.23
CA LEU A 176 8.48 6.43 22.42
C LEU A 176 9.87 5.96 21.94
N ASP A 177 10.70 5.42 22.84
CA ASP A 177 12.02 4.89 22.50
C ASP A 177 11.92 3.80 21.41
N GLN A 178 11.10 2.77 21.64
CA GLN A 178 10.86 1.71 20.65
C GLN A 178 10.28 2.27 19.35
N GLY A 179 9.42 3.28 19.45
CA GLY A 179 8.84 4.00 18.32
C GLY A 179 9.89 4.68 17.45
N PHE A 180 10.78 5.47 18.05
CA PHE A 180 11.86 6.16 17.35
C PHE A 180 12.89 5.19 16.77
N GLN A 181 13.29 4.16 17.52
CA GLN A 181 14.22 3.14 17.03
C GLN A 181 13.67 2.43 15.78
N LYS A 182 12.39 2.02 15.82
CA LYS A 182 11.72 1.40 14.66
C LYS A 182 11.55 2.36 13.50
N SER A 183 11.23 3.62 13.78
CA SER A 183 11.07 4.66 12.75
C SER A 183 12.40 4.99 12.06
N SER A 184 13.49 5.08 12.80
CA SER A 184 14.84 5.28 12.27
C SER A 184 15.27 4.11 11.38
N ALA A 185 15.06 2.87 11.83
CA ALA A 185 15.32 1.68 11.03
C ALA A 185 14.46 1.62 9.75
N TYR A 186 13.19 2.05 9.83
CA TYR A 186 12.29 2.14 8.68
C TYR A 186 12.74 3.21 7.70
N ALA A 187 13.08 4.42 8.18
CA ALA A 187 13.59 5.52 7.36
C ALA A 187 14.83 5.07 6.57
N ARG A 188 15.84 4.52 7.25
CA ARG A 188 17.06 3.98 6.61
C ARG A 188 16.78 2.92 5.54
N SER A 189 15.77 2.08 5.76
CA SER A 189 15.46 0.97 4.86
C SER A 189 14.56 1.37 3.68
N CYS A 190 13.74 2.41 3.84
CA CYS A 190 12.58 2.65 2.96
C CYS A 190 12.53 4.06 2.36
N TYR A 191 13.16 5.05 2.99
CA TYR A 191 13.29 6.40 2.44
C TYR A 191 14.57 6.48 1.59
N GLY A 192 14.54 7.25 0.50
CA GLY A 192 15.70 7.43 -0.40
C GLY A 192 16.16 6.21 -1.21
N THR A 193 15.52 5.03 -1.09
CA THR A 193 15.95 3.80 -1.78
C THR A 193 15.46 3.72 -3.23
N LEU A 194 16.36 3.26 -4.13
CA LEU A 194 16.02 3.04 -5.53
C LEU A 194 14.87 2.02 -5.68
N PRO A 195 13.96 2.21 -6.67
CA PRO A 195 12.92 1.23 -6.94
C PRO A 195 13.52 -0.15 -7.27
N GLY A 196 13.24 -1.16 -6.43
CA GLY A 196 13.66 -2.55 -6.64
C GLY A 196 14.65 -3.12 -5.63
N THR A 197 15.31 -2.29 -4.81
CA THR A 197 16.16 -2.74 -3.70
C THR A 197 15.43 -2.77 -2.35
N GLN A 198 14.12 -2.55 -2.37
CA GLN A 198 13.30 -2.34 -1.18
C GLN A 198 12.92 -3.66 -0.51
N THR A 199 13.02 -3.69 0.81
CA THR A 199 12.61 -4.84 1.62
C THR A 199 11.08 -4.94 1.71
N THR A 200 10.57 -6.13 2.05
CA THR A 200 9.13 -6.33 2.29
C THR A 200 8.61 -5.48 3.46
N VAL A 201 9.49 -5.07 4.37
CA VAL A 201 9.20 -4.19 5.52
C VAL A 201 8.67 -2.83 5.04
N CYS A 202 9.13 -2.32 3.89
CA CYS A 202 8.67 -1.05 3.34
C CYS A 202 7.19 -1.05 2.92
N ASN A 203 6.53 -2.21 2.90
CA ASN A 203 5.09 -2.31 2.70
C ASN A 203 4.31 -2.42 4.02
N ALA A 204 4.85 -1.95 5.16
CA ALA A 204 4.08 -1.94 6.42
C ALA A 204 2.93 -0.91 6.40
N TYR A 205 3.18 0.28 5.83
CA TYR A 205 2.23 1.39 5.76
C TYR A 205 1.59 1.52 4.36
N ILE A 206 0.53 2.33 4.24
CA ILE A 206 -0.19 2.53 2.98
C ILE A 206 0.68 3.21 1.94
N ALA A 207 1.24 4.38 2.30
CA ALA A 207 2.35 4.99 1.59
C ALA A 207 3.67 4.42 2.14
N LYS A 208 4.58 4.04 1.24
CA LYS A 208 5.88 3.48 1.63
C LYS A 208 6.80 4.50 2.29
N SER A 209 6.69 5.75 1.86
CA SER A 209 7.40 6.89 2.41
C SER A 209 6.62 8.15 2.09
N ILE A 210 6.79 9.18 2.93
CA ILE A 210 6.28 10.52 2.66
C ILE A 210 7.32 11.24 1.81
N GLN A 211 6.95 11.59 0.58
CA GLN A 211 7.86 12.24 -0.36
C GLN A 211 7.97 13.73 -0.04
N SER A 212 9.11 14.13 0.52
CA SER A 212 9.40 15.53 0.85
C SER A 212 10.13 16.23 -0.29
N THR A 213 9.91 17.54 -0.43
CA THR A 213 10.68 18.40 -1.32
C THR A 213 11.86 18.98 -0.57
N VAL A 214 13.06 18.86 -1.13
CA VAL A 214 14.31 19.33 -0.50
C VAL A 214 14.89 20.48 -1.31
N ASP A 215 15.05 21.64 -0.68
CA ASP A 215 15.79 22.78 -1.19
C ASP A 215 17.12 22.91 -0.41
N ARG A 216 18.23 22.55 -1.05
CA ARG A 216 19.59 22.60 -0.48
C ARG A 216 20.25 23.98 -0.59
N ALA A 217 19.55 24.98 -1.12
CA ALA A 217 20.01 26.35 -1.29
C ALA A 217 19.04 27.35 -0.63
N ALA A 218 18.31 26.91 0.39
CA ALA A 218 17.36 27.72 1.12
C ALA A 218 18.06 28.89 1.85
N PRO A 219 17.35 30.02 2.07
CA PRO A 219 17.87 31.11 2.87
C PRO A 219 18.04 30.70 4.34
N CYS A 220 18.98 31.38 5.04
CA CYS A 220 19.16 31.24 6.48
C CYS A 220 17.85 31.51 7.22
N PRO A 221 17.37 30.61 8.11
CA PRO A 221 16.12 30.80 8.83
C PRO A 221 16.21 31.84 9.97
N PHE A 222 17.41 32.35 10.24
CA PHE A 222 17.72 33.30 11.30
C PHE A 222 18.07 34.69 10.74
N THR A 223 18.40 35.63 11.63
CA THR A 223 18.78 36.99 11.24
C THR A 223 20.04 36.98 10.35
N GLU A 224 20.17 37.98 9.46
CA GLU A 224 21.32 38.10 8.56
C GLU A 224 22.65 38.00 9.31
N GLY A 225 23.55 37.18 8.78
CA GLY A 225 24.86 36.92 9.39
C GLY A 225 24.88 35.81 10.45
N ALA A 226 23.75 35.24 10.86
CA ALA A 226 23.72 34.13 11.82
C ALA A 226 24.35 32.83 11.27
N CYS A 227 24.05 32.51 10.01
CA CYS A 227 24.52 31.30 9.33
C CYS A 227 25.82 31.56 8.54
N THR A 228 26.63 30.53 8.33
CA THR A 228 27.87 30.60 7.52
C THR A 228 27.71 30.07 6.09
N ASN A 229 26.86 29.06 5.90
CA ASN A 229 26.70 28.36 4.62
C ASN A 229 25.24 28.39 4.14
N ALA A 230 25.00 27.88 2.93
CA ALA A 230 23.65 27.66 2.42
C ALA A 230 22.84 26.76 3.37
N SER A 231 21.56 27.06 3.54
CA SER A 231 20.66 26.29 4.41
C SER A 231 19.94 25.19 3.62
N ILE A 232 19.37 24.23 4.34
CA ILE A 232 18.48 23.22 3.78
C ILE A 232 17.07 23.45 4.29
N ALA A 233 16.08 23.48 3.40
CA ALA A 233 14.67 23.46 3.75
C ALA A 233 14.03 22.17 3.22
N ILE A 234 13.36 21.44 4.09
CA ILE A 234 12.68 20.20 3.78
C ILE A 234 11.19 20.38 4.06
N ASP A 235 10.40 20.31 2.99
CA ASP A 235 8.96 20.45 3.04
C ASP A 235 8.29 19.10 2.81
N SER A 236 7.53 18.61 3.79
CA SER A 236 6.78 17.35 3.64
C SER A 236 5.72 17.40 2.53
N GLY A 237 5.36 18.59 2.07
CA GLY A 237 4.14 18.82 1.31
C GLY A 237 2.89 18.57 2.16
N LEU A 238 1.73 18.59 1.51
CA LEU A 238 0.44 18.31 2.16
C LEU A 238 0.22 16.79 2.30
N ILE A 239 0.48 16.27 3.50
CA ILE A 239 0.26 14.88 3.89
C ILE A 239 -1.22 14.65 4.14
N ASP A 240 -1.92 14.10 3.14
CA ASP A 240 -3.31 13.65 3.26
C ASP A 240 -3.48 12.44 4.22
N SER A 241 -4.45 12.56 5.15
CA SER A 241 -4.73 11.56 6.18
C SER A 241 -5.14 10.19 5.62
N HIS A 242 -5.78 10.14 4.45
CA HIS A 242 -6.21 8.91 3.81
C HIS A 242 -5.10 8.27 2.96
N VAL A 243 -4.50 9.08 2.09
CA VAL A 243 -3.56 8.60 1.06
C VAL A 243 -2.22 8.22 1.68
N HIS A 244 -1.71 9.02 2.61
CA HIS A 244 -0.37 8.82 3.18
C HIS A 244 -0.41 8.08 4.51
N LEU A 245 -1.38 8.41 5.37
CA LEU A 245 -1.45 7.90 6.75
C LEU A 245 -2.43 6.72 6.91
N GLY A 246 -3.23 6.42 5.88
CA GLY A 246 -4.09 5.24 5.85
C GLY A 246 -5.40 5.36 6.63
N ILE A 247 -5.81 6.55 7.07
CA ILE A 247 -7.11 6.75 7.72
C ILE A 247 -8.22 6.63 6.66
N ASN A 248 -8.96 5.52 6.65
CA ASN A 248 -9.95 5.20 5.62
C ASN A 248 -11.18 6.11 5.69
N ALA A 249 -11.19 7.19 4.91
CA ALA A 249 -12.23 8.21 4.93
C ALA A 249 -12.60 8.71 3.53
N PRO A 250 -13.85 9.15 3.30
CA PRO A 250 -14.24 9.85 2.08
C PRO A 250 -13.60 11.24 2.01
N ALA A 251 -13.56 11.85 0.84
CA ALA A 251 -12.87 13.13 0.61
C ALA A 251 -13.31 14.27 1.56
N GLN A 252 -14.60 14.33 1.92
CA GLN A 252 -15.11 15.38 2.81
C GLN A 252 -14.65 15.25 4.28
N ASP A 253 -14.15 14.08 4.68
CA ASP A 253 -13.73 13.80 6.07
C ASP A 253 -12.20 13.78 6.21
N ARG A 254 -11.47 14.03 5.12
CA ARG A 254 -10.01 14.07 5.09
C ARG A 254 -9.49 15.41 5.57
N VAL A 255 -8.28 15.36 6.10
CA VAL A 255 -7.47 16.52 6.46
C VAL A 255 -6.06 16.30 5.95
N GLN A 256 -5.30 17.39 5.85
CA GLN A 256 -3.91 17.38 5.42
C GLN A 256 -3.06 18.02 6.50
N PHE A 257 -1.84 17.52 6.64
CA PHE A 257 -0.83 18.01 7.58
C PHE A 257 0.45 18.35 6.81
N ARG A 258 1.15 19.39 7.22
CA ARG A 258 2.44 19.78 6.63
C ARG A 258 3.41 20.17 7.72
N ARG A 259 4.65 19.70 7.59
CA ARG A 259 5.80 20.10 8.40
C ARG A 259 6.90 20.59 7.48
N ILE A 260 7.48 21.74 7.83
CA ILE A 260 8.68 22.27 7.19
C ILE A 260 9.79 22.34 8.24
N THR A 261 10.93 21.77 7.91
CA THR A 261 12.16 21.84 8.71
C THR A 261 13.21 22.59 7.91
N THR A 262 13.71 23.70 8.45
CA THR A 262 14.78 24.48 7.81
C THR A 262 15.98 24.54 8.74
N CYS A 263 17.14 24.09 8.28
CA CYS A 263 18.37 24.00 9.09
C CYS A 263 19.56 24.66 8.39
N ALA A 264 20.47 25.20 9.19
CA ALA A 264 21.68 25.86 8.71
C ALA A 264 22.85 25.64 9.68
N PRO A 265 24.08 25.46 9.18
CA PRO A 265 25.27 25.50 10.02
C PRO A 265 25.45 26.86 10.70
N ILE A 266 25.78 26.84 11.99
CA ILE A 266 26.05 28.01 12.83
C ILE A 266 27.51 27.92 13.32
N PRO A 267 28.30 29.01 13.23
CA PRO A 267 29.69 29.06 13.71
C PRO A 267 29.74 29.20 15.24
N VAL A 268 29.31 28.15 15.95
CA VAL A 268 29.20 28.15 17.42
C VAL A 268 30.54 28.30 18.11
N GLU A 269 31.59 27.65 17.57
CA GLU A 269 32.94 27.73 18.11
C GLU A 269 33.55 29.11 17.86
N GLU A 270 33.44 29.62 16.63
CA GLU A 270 34.19 30.80 16.20
C GLU A 270 33.56 32.11 16.71
N ARG A 271 32.24 32.15 16.91
CA ARG A 271 31.52 33.39 17.24
C ARG A 271 30.81 33.41 18.58
N TYR A 272 30.39 32.24 19.06
CA TYR A 272 29.51 32.15 20.23
C TYR A 272 30.16 31.44 21.41
N SER A 273 31.46 31.13 21.35
CA SER A 273 32.17 30.44 22.43
C SER A 273 33.09 31.36 23.24
N SER A 274 33.28 31.05 24.52
CA SER A 274 34.28 31.66 25.38
C SER A 274 35.65 31.00 25.21
N ASN A 275 36.70 31.63 25.76
CA ASN A 275 37.93 30.91 26.05
C ASN A 275 37.70 29.89 27.18
N TRP A 276 38.58 28.89 27.26
CA TRP A 276 38.63 27.98 28.40
C TRP A 276 38.94 28.77 29.68
N THR A 277 38.13 28.56 30.72
CA THR A 277 38.27 29.22 32.01
C THR A 277 38.15 28.22 33.14
N SER A 278 38.92 28.38 34.22
CA SER A 278 38.73 27.62 35.47
C SER A 278 37.77 28.33 36.43
N GLU A 279 37.16 29.44 35.99
CA GLU A 279 36.18 30.17 36.79
C GLU A 279 34.91 29.34 36.99
N ILE A 280 34.46 29.25 38.23
CA ILE A 280 33.24 28.55 38.60
C ILE A 280 32.16 29.60 38.79
N THR A 281 31.20 29.66 37.86
CA THR A 281 30.04 30.52 38.03
C THR A 281 29.04 29.90 39.02
N PRO A 282 28.22 30.70 39.72
CA PRO A 282 27.24 30.18 40.69
C PRO A 282 26.24 29.17 40.09
N ASP A 283 25.97 29.29 38.80
CA ASP A 283 25.02 28.48 38.03
C ASP A 283 25.64 27.26 37.33
N LEU A 284 26.98 27.19 37.25
CA LEU A 284 27.71 26.17 36.49
C LEU A 284 27.33 24.74 36.88
N GLN A 285 27.21 24.46 38.19
CA GLN A 285 26.87 23.11 38.66
C GLN A 285 25.47 22.69 38.20
N ASN A 286 24.49 23.59 38.24
CA ASN A 286 23.13 23.31 37.81
C ASN A 286 23.07 23.14 36.28
N GLN A 287 23.82 23.95 35.53
CA GLN A 287 23.92 23.81 34.08
C GLN A 287 24.52 22.46 33.68
N LEU A 288 25.64 22.06 34.27
CA LEU A 288 26.30 20.78 33.98
C LEU A 288 25.45 19.58 34.41
N LEU A 289 24.71 19.70 35.52
CA LEU A 289 23.74 18.68 35.93
C LEU A 289 22.63 18.51 34.89
N LEU A 290 22.03 19.61 34.42
CA LEU A 290 20.94 19.54 33.43
C LEU A 290 21.42 19.15 32.03
N GLN A 291 22.64 19.50 31.66
CA GLN A 291 23.18 19.21 30.33
C GLN A 291 23.80 17.81 30.22
N GLN A 292 24.52 17.39 31.26
CA GLN A 292 25.38 16.20 31.21
C GLN A 292 25.15 15.23 32.39
N GLY A 293 24.22 15.52 33.29
CA GLY A 293 24.02 14.72 34.51
C GLY A 293 25.17 14.85 35.52
N GLN A 294 26.08 15.80 35.33
CA GLN A 294 27.25 15.98 36.19
C GLN A 294 26.87 16.72 37.47
N SER A 295 26.79 15.98 38.58
CA SER A 295 26.42 16.51 39.89
C SER A 295 27.59 17.11 40.67
N LEU A 296 28.84 16.86 40.26
CA LEU A 296 30.05 17.29 40.96
C LEU A 296 31.01 18.01 40.02
N LEU A 297 31.49 19.18 40.46
CA LEU A 297 32.59 19.89 39.81
C LEU A 297 33.90 19.22 40.22
N LEU A 298 34.75 18.88 39.25
CA LEU A 298 36.03 18.23 39.50
C LEU A 298 37.14 19.27 39.72
N PRO A 299 38.04 19.07 40.71
CA PRO A 299 39.19 19.95 40.89
C PRO A 299 40.10 19.94 39.67
N GLY A 300 40.45 21.13 39.16
CA GLY A 300 41.34 21.27 38.00
C GLY A 300 40.64 21.26 36.64
N ASP A 301 39.30 21.20 36.61
CA ASP A 301 38.53 21.37 35.37
C ASP A 301 38.66 22.79 34.82
N SER A 302 38.69 22.86 33.49
CA SER A 302 38.44 24.10 32.75
C SER A 302 37.16 23.94 31.94
N TYR A 303 36.41 25.02 31.83
CA TYR A 303 35.10 25.09 31.18
C TYR A 303 35.12 26.04 29.99
N LYS A 304 34.37 25.69 28.96
CA LYS A 304 34.13 26.51 27.78
C LYS A 304 32.62 26.73 27.64
N HIS A 305 32.20 27.99 27.61
CA HIS A 305 30.79 28.40 27.56
C HIS A 305 30.40 28.80 26.14
N TYR A 306 29.17 28.48 25.75
CA TYR A 306 28.60 28.85 24.46
C TYR A 306 27.35 29.70 24.66
N HIS A 307 27.25 30.86 24.01
CA HIS A 307 26.24 31.89 24.25
C HIS A 307 25.37 32.15 23.00
N LEU A 308 24.45 31.23 22.72
CA LEU A 308 23.38 31.39 21.72
C LEU A 308 22.06 31.86 22.36
N GLY A 309 22.01 31.93 23.68
CA GLY A 309 20.84 32.20 24.50
C GLY A 309 21.01 31.68 25.92
N ASP A 310 20.07 32.04 26.78
CA ASP A 310 20.10 31.69 28.20
C ASP A 310 19.47 30.30 28.44
N ARG A 311 20.09 29.45 29.25
CA ARG A 311 19.55 28.13 29.60
C ARG A 311 18.34 28.28 30.52
N THR A 312 17.24 27.60 30.20
CA THR A 312 16.02 27.63 31.00
C THR A 312 15.53 26.22 31.36
N TRP A 313 14.79 26.13 32.46
CA TRP A 313 14.09 24.92 32.87
C TRP A 313 12.72 25.31 33.41
N ASN A 314 11.64 24.81 32.80
CA ASN A 314 10.26 25.18 33.14
C ASN A 314 10.05 26.71 33.18
N GLY A 315 10.68 27.44 32.26
CA GLY A 315 10.64 28.90 32.17
C GLY A 315 11.53 29.66 33.18
N ALA A 316 12.16 28.98 34.14
CA ALA A 316 13.13 29.59 35.05
C ALA A 316 14.53 29.62 34.43
N LEU A 317 15.27 30.71 34.67
CA LEU A 317 16.66 30.84 34.25
C LEU A 317 17.53 29.90 35.08
N VAL A 318 18.26 29.00 34.42
CA VAL A 318 19.22 28.09 35.08
C VAL A 318 20.66 28.44 34.76
N GLY A 319 20.91 29.21 33.70
CA GLY A 319 22.20 29.86 33.54
C GLY A 319 22.34 30.69 32.28
N ASN A 320 23.43 31.46 32.19
CA ASN A 320 23.64 32.51 31.17
C ASN A 320 24.33 32.04 29.88
N SER A 321 24.59 30.73 29.77
CA SER A 321 25.17 30.09 28.60
C SER A 321 24.27 28.96 28.13
N THR A 322 24.22 28.76 26.82
CA THR A 322 23.44 27.72 26.14
C THR A 322 24.01 26.34 26.38
N PHE A 323 25.32 26.19 26.19
CA PHE A 323 26.06 24.96 26.44
C PHE A 323 27.31 25.25 27.26
N VAL A 324 27.76 24.27 28.03
CA VAL A 324 29.04 24.28 28.73
C VAL A 324 29.77 22.97 28.50
N MET A 325 31.05 23.05 28.16
CA MET A 325 31.91 21.89 27.97
C MET A 325 33.03 21.92 29.01
N SER A 326 33.24 20.81 29.72
CA SER A 326 34.44 20.58 30.54
C SER A 326 35.50 19.85 29.73
N ASN A 327 36.77 20.22 29.92
CA ASN A 327 37.91 19.53 29.30
C ASN A 327 37.96 18.05 29.69
N ASN A 328 37.61 17.71 30.94
CA ASN A 328 37.57 16.34 31.42
C ASN A 328 36.40 15.56 30.84
N THR A 329 35.21 16.16 30.71
CA THR A 329 34.07 15.49 30.06
C THR A 329 34.37 15.11 28.62
N ILE A 330 35.13 15.94 27.90
CA ILE A 330 35.59 15.62 26.54
C ILE A 330 36.51 14.39 26.55
N MET A 331 37.44 14.29 27.50
CA MET A 331 38.37 13.16 27.60
C MET A 331 37.69 11.83 27.94
N TYR A 332 36.61 11.86 28.72
CA TYR A 332 35.89 10.67 29.18
C TYR A 332 34.55 10.44 28.46
N ALA A 333 34.38 11.02 27.27
CA ALA A 333 33.19 10.80 26.48
C ALA A 333 32.98 9.29 26.21
N SER A 334 31.73 8.85 26.23
CA SER A 334 31.38 7.44 26.01
C SER A 334 31.03 7.12 24.56
N GLN A 335 30.86 8.14 23.72
CA GLN A 335 30.47 8.00 22.31
C GLN A 335 31.41 8.82 21.40
N PRO A 336 31.66 8.35 20.16
CA PRO A 336 32.46 9.07 19.17
C PRO A 336 31.80 10.37 18.69
N TYR A 337 30.47 10.39 18.63
CA TYR A 337 29.65 11.55 18.30
C TYR A 337 28.71 11.84 19.47
N ASN A 338 28.92 12.95 20.17
CA ASN A 338 28.06 13.37 21.27
C ASN A 338 27.21 14.56 20.81
N LEU A 339 25.91 14.31 20.66
CA LEU A 339 24.94 15.32 20.25
C LEU A 339 24.34 16.00 21.49
N LEU A 340 24.42 17.33 21.52
CA LEU A 340 23.80 18.20 22.51
C LEU A 340 22.67 18.98 21.84
N LEU A 341 21.61 19.24 22.59
CA LEU A 341 20.43 19.90 22.07
C LEU A 341 19.90 20.93 23.04
N VAL A 342 19.51 22.09 22.51
CA VAL A 342 18.58 23.01 23.15
C VAL A 342 17.44 23.37 22.19
N ASP A 343 16.30 23.75 22.76
CA ASP A 343 15.07 24.03 22.04
C ASP A 343 14.27 25.18 22.67
N ALA A 344 13.60 25.96 21.83
CA ALA A 344 12.76 27.07 22.22
C ALA A 344 11.46 27.05 21.43
N HIS A 345 10.33 27.11 22.14
CA HIS A 345 9.00 26.99 21.55
C HIS A 345 8.30 28.35 21.49
N ALA A 346 7.96 28.80 20.29
CA ALA A 346 7.24 30.06 20.13
C ALA A 346 5.84 29.95 20.74
N GLY A 347 5.46 30.91 21.59
CA GLY A 347 4.19 30.88 22.32
C GLY A 347 4.14 29.98 23.57
N SER A 348 5.14 29.11 23.79
CA SER A 348 5.24 28.27 25.01
C SER A 348 6.68 28.27 25.57
N PRO A 349 7.18 29.42 26.08
CA PRO A 349 8.57 29.55 26.53
C PRO A 349 8.91 28.65 27.73
N SER A 350 7.91 28.18 28.49
CA SER A 350 8.12 27.26 29.61
C SER A 350 8.43 25.82 29.17
N GLU A 351 8.02 25.42 27.96
CA GLU A 351 8.34 24.08 27.41
C GLU A 351 9.76 24.01 26.84
N GLY A 352 10.36 25.15 26.49
CA GLY A 352 11.71 25.21 25.93
C GLY A 352 12.81 25.10 26.99
N THR A 353 13.96 24.58 26.57
CA THR A 353 15.15 24.43 27.42
C THR A 353 16.15 25.59 27.29
N PHE A 354 15.87 26.58 26.44
CA PHE A 354 16.62 27.84 26.43
C PHE A 354 15.79 29.00 25.88
N LYS A 355 16.24 30.22 26.17
CA LYS A 355 15.75 31.46 25.59
C LYS A 355 16.76 31.98 24.54
N PRO A 356 16.45 31.90 23.24
CA PRO A 356 17.36 32.31 22.19
C PRO A 356 17.69 33.80 22.28
N MET A 357 18.94 34.16 21.98
CA MET A 357 19.28 35.56 21.74
C MET A 357 18.56 36.08 20.48
N THR A 358 18.49 37.41 20.33
CA THR A 358 17.72 38.06 19.25
C THR A 358 18.05 37.55 17.84
N VAL A 359 19.30 37.15 17.60
CA VAL A 359 19.78 36.62 16.31
C VAL A 359 19.07 35.33 15.92
N PHE A 360 18.80 34.43 16.89
CA PHE A 360 18.20 33.11 16.69
C PHE A 360 16.72 33.05 17.05
N ASN A 361 16.17 34.11 17.64
CA ASN A 361 14.79 34.13 18.12
C ASN A 361 13.78 34.18 16.95
N ARG A 362 12.78 33.30 17.00
CA ARG A 362 11.66 33.24 16.04
C ARG A 362 10.34 33.28 16.77
N THR A 363 9.35 33.94 16.18
CA THR A 363 7.99 34.07 16.73
C THR A 363 6.97 33.20 15.99
N ASP A 364 7.37 32.59 14.88
CA ASP A 364 6.54 31.83 13.95
C ASP A 364 7.04 30.40 13.74
N ALA A 365 8.00 29.94 14.55
CA ALA A 365 8.59 28.62 14.45
C ALA A 365 9.19 28.17 15.78
N ASP A 366 9.26 26.86 15.98
CA ASP A 366 10.06 26.25 17.04
C ASP A 366 11.54 26.29 16.64
N VAL A 367 12.44 26.67 17.54
CA VAL A 367 13.87 26.81 17.28
C VAL A 367 14.63 25.71 17.99
N TYR A 368 15.57 25.08 17.29
CA TYR A 368 16.43 24.02 17.81
C TYR A 368 17.89 24.35 17.50
N VAL A 369 18.79 24.12 18.45
CA VAL A 369 20.24 24.18 18.23
C VAL A 369 20.84 22.83 18.57
N LEU A 370 21.39 22.18 17.56
CA LEU A 370 22.08 20.91 17.65
C LEU A 370 23.58 21.20 17.68
N ALA A 371 24.25 20.90 18.79
CA ALA A 371 25.68 21.01 18.90
C ALA A 371 26.33 19.62 18.92
N LEU A 372 27.38 19.42 18.13
CA LEU A 372 28.08 18.15 18.01
C LEU A 372 29.49 18.29 18.59
N ASN A 373 29.78 17.46 19.58
CA ASN A 373 31.16 17.17 19.96
C ASN A 373 31.62 15.94 19.16
N ASN A 374 32.51 16.18 18.20
CA ASN A 374 33.04 15.17 17.29
C ASN A 374 34.44 14.72 17.75
N LEU A 375 34.53 13.48 18.23
CA LEU A 375 35.77 12.85 18.71
C LEU A 375 36.32 11.80 17.73
N VAL A 376 35.79 11.76 16.51
CA VAL A 376 36.18 10.78 15.51
C VAL A 376 37.47 11.18 14.81
N ALA A 377 38.34 10.19 14.65
CA ALA A 377 39.51 10.27 13.79
C ALA A 377 39.16 9.78 12.38
N TYR A 378 39.38 10.61 11.38
CA TYR A 378 39.11 10.30 9.98
C TYR A 378 40.39 9.88 9.26
N THR A 379 40.24 9.03 8.24
CA THR A 379 41.36 8.61 7.36
C THR A 379 41.75 9.67 6.31
N GLY A 380 41.14 10.85 6.34
CA GLY A 380 41.38 11.98 5.44
C GLY A 380 40.64 13.23 5.93
N PRO A 381 40.94 14.40 5.37
CA PRO A 381 40.31 15.66 5.80
C PRO A 381 38.82 15.68 5.46
N VAL A 382 38.01 16.25 6.36
CA VAL A 382 36.57 16.46 6.18
C VAL A 382 36.29 17.97 6.13
N THR A 383 35.63 18.41 5.06
CA THR A 383 35.27 19.82 4.81
C THR A 383 33.81 20.15 5.12
N ASP A 384 33.02 19.14 5.47
CA ASP A 384 31.63 19.31 5.89
C ASP A 384 31.54 20.26 7.09
N PRO A 385 30.72 21.32 7.06
CA PRO A 385 30.71 22.36 8.09
C PRO A 385 30.31 21.88 9.49
N TRP A 386 29.63 20.72 9.61
CA TRP A 386 29.27 20.16 10.90
C TRP A 386 30.29 19.13 11.40
N PHE A 387 30.96 18.41 10.49
CA PHE A 387 31.96 17.39 10.83
C PHE A 387 33.41 17.82 10.56
N GLN A 388 33.66 19.10 10.26
CA GLN A 388 34.94 19.60 9.77
C GLN A 388 36.14 19.20 10.66
N THR A 389 37.26 18.88 10.02
CA THR A 389 38.51 18.54 10.69
C THR A 389 39.51 19.69 10.68
N ALA A 390 40.56 19.54 11.48
CA ALA A 390 41.81 20.28 11.36
C ALA A 390 42.34 20.29 9.91
N ALA A 391 43.06 21.36 9.56
CA ALA A 391 43.76 21.46 8.28
C ALA A 391 44.91 20.44 8.16
N GLU A 392 45.56 20.11 9.27
CA GLU A 392 46.69 19.19 9.32
C GLU A 392 46.33 17.91 10.08
N PRO A 393 46.86 16.75 9.67
CA PRO A 393 46.69 15.51 10.40
C PRO A 393 47.44 15.54 11.74
N ILE A 394 47.01 14.69 12.65
CA ILE A 394 47.61 14.47 13.95
C ILE A 394 48.39 13.17 13.90
N ASP A 395 49.69 13.28 14.16
CA ASP A 395 50.56 12.15 14.47
C ASP A 395 50.61 12.00 16.00
N SER A 396 50.80 10.78 16.52
CA SER A 396 50.91 10.44 17.96
C SER A 396 49.64 10.29 18.80
N LEU A 397 48.49 9.99 18.19
CA LEU A 397 47.28 9.66 18.97
C LEU A 397 47.35 8.21 19.49
N ALA A 398 47.38 8.01 20.80
CA ALA A 398 47.65 6.68 21.40
C ALA A 398 46.66 5.56 20.98
N TRP A 399 45.45 5.91 20.53
CA TRP A 399 44.40 4.98 20.14
C TRP A 399 44.11 4.95 18.62
N ALA A 400 44.79 5.77 17.82
CA ALA A 400 44.60 5.84 16.36
C ALA A 400 45.94 5.75 15.62
N PRO A 401 45.95 5.36 14.32
CA PRO A 401 47.15 5.44 13.50
C PRO A 401 47.69 6.88 13.37
N ASP A 402 48.96 7.02 13.04
CA ASP A 402 49.53 8.31 12.62
C ASP A 402 48.87 8.79 11.32
N GLY A 403 48.86 10.11 11.11
CA GLY A 403 48.25 10.72 9.95
C GLY A 403 46.72 10.68 9.95
N VAL A 404 46.06 10.88 11.10
CA VAL A 404 44.58 10.97 11.18
C VAL A 404 44.08 12.40 11.34
N TRP A 405 42.89 12.69 10.84
CA TRP A 405 42.28 14.02 10.93
C TRP A 405 41.18 14.03 11.99
N MET A 406 41.20 15.01 12.90
CA MET A 406 40.18 15.19 13.94
C MET A 406 39.62 16.61 13.92
N SER A 407 38.45 16.82 14.53
CA SER A 407 37.89 18.16 14.72
C SER A 407 38.82 19.05 15.53
N GLN A 408 38.94 20.32 15.15
CA GLN A 408 39.55 21.37 16.00
C GLN A 408 38.50 22.05 16.89
N ASN A 409 37.24 22.02 16.48
CA ASN A 409 36.17 22.66 17.21
C ASN A 409 35.76 21.74 18.35
N THR A 410 35.60 22.32 19.54
CA THR A 410 35.04 21.60 20.68
C THR A 410 33.57 21.27 20.44
N LEU A 411 32.81 22.23 19.91
CA LEU A 411 31.47 22.02 19.38
C LEU A 411 31.34 22.61 17.97
N SER A 412 30.70 21.89 17.08
CA SER A 412 30.13 22.43 15.84
C SER A 412 28.60 22.50 15.97
N GLY A 413 27.93 23.38 15.23
CA GLY A 413 26.52 23.66 15.46
C GLY A 413 25.66 23.73 14.20
N ILE A 414 24.43 23.23 14.31
CA ILE A 414 23.35 23.46 13.35
C ILE A 414 22.18 24.09 14.10
N GLY A 415 21.64 25.18 13.56
CA GLY A 415 20.36 25.72 14.01
C GLY A 415 19.26 25.31 13.05
N CYS A 416 18.14 24.87 13.60
CA CYS A 416 16.96 24.45 12.86
C CYS A 416 15.73 25.22 13.33
N ILE A 417 14.77 25.39 12.42
CA ILE A 417 13.42 25.80 12.74
C ILE A 417 12.41 24.76 12.25
N GLU A 418 11.31 24.59 12.99
CA GLU A 418 10.17 23.77 12.57
C GLU A 418 8.89 24.57 12.52
N GLN A 419 8.13 24.37 11.45
CA GLN A 419 6.80 24.96 11.26
C GLN A 419 5.80 23.90 10.82
N TYR A 420 4.56 24.09 11.26
CA TYR A 420 3.46 23.14 11.14
C TYR A 420 2.24 23.82 10.54
N GLN A 421 1.44 23.04 9.83
CA GLN A 421 0.20 23.52 9.24
C GLN A 421 -0.83 22.38 9.14
N PHE A 422 -2.07 22.66 9.55
CA PHE A 422 -3.21 21.77 9.35
C PHE A 422 -4.15 22.36 8.31
N CYS A 423 -4.63 21.51 7.41
CA CYS A 423 -5.40 21.92 6.25
C CYS A 423 -6.62 21.04 6.05
N HIS A 424 -7.65 21.62 5.47
CA HIS A 424 -8.71 20.89 4.80
C HIS A 424 -8.95 21.53 3.41
N THR A 425 -9.83 20.95 2.60
CA THR A 425 -10.12 21.39 1.23
C THR A 425 -10.43 22.88 1.02
N LYS A 426 -10.87 23.64 2.03
CA LYS A 426 -11.21 25.07 1.88
C LYS A 426 -10.25 26.04 2.58
N GLY A 427 -9.32 25.55 3.40
CA GLY A 427 -8.48 26.42 4.19
C GLY A 427 -7.41 25.68 5.00
N CYS A 428 -6.43 26.45 5.48
CA CYS A 428 -5.35 25.97 6.30
C CYS A 428 -5.13 26.91 7.48
N THR A 429 -4.58 26.40 8.58
CA THR A 429 -4.01 27.23 9.62
C THR A 429 -2.84 28.04 9.04
N PRO A 430 -2.40 29.12 9.71
CA PRO A 430 -1.09 29.69 9.46
C PRO A 430 0.00 28.62 9.59
N LEU A 431 1.07 28.77 8.80
CA LEU A 431 2.29 28.00 8.97
C LEU A 431 3.06 28.59 10.16
N THR A 432 3.13 27.86 11.27
CA THR A 432 3.68 28.39 12.53
C THR A 432 4.22 27.29 13.47
N ALA A 433 4.76 27.65 14.63
CA ALA A 433 5.14 26.71 15.68
C ALA A 433 3.94 25.89 16.18
N ILE A 434 4.15 24.64 16.60
CA ILE A 434 3.03 23.75 16.97
C ILE A 434 2.20 24.30 18.15
N SER A 435 2.85 24.96 19.11
CA SER A 435 2.24 25.57 20.30
C SER A 435 1.40 26.81 19.99
N LEU A 436 1.59 27.46 18.83
CA LEU A 436 0.78 28.60 18.39
C LEU A 436 -0.50 28.16 17.66
N ILE A 437 -0.64 26.88 17.32
CA ILE A 437 -1.85 26.32 16.74
C ILE A 437 -2.76 25.89 17.89
N ASP A 438 -3.47 26.86 18.45
CA ASP A 438 -4.39 26.66 19.56
C ASP A 438 -5.79 26.20 19.09
N GLN A 439 -6.67 25.92 20.05
CA GLN A 439 -8.04 25.50 19.76
C GLN A 439 -8.79 26.55 18.92
N GLY A 440 -8.58 27.85 19.17
CA GLY A 440 -9.22 28.91 18.39
C GLY A 440 -8.80 28.92 16.92
N THR A 441 -7.52 28.65 16.64
CA THR A 441 -6.98 28.50 15.29
C THR A 441 -7.57 27.28 14.57
N ILE A 442 -7.77 26.17 15.28
CA ILE A 442 -8.42 24.98 14.74
C ILE A 442 -9.91 25.19 14.51
N ASP A 443 -10.61 25.85 15.43
CA ASP A 443 -12.04 26.14 15.32
C ASP A 443 -12.36 27.02 14.10
N ALA A 444 -11.44 27.92 13.74
CA ALA A 444 -11.54 28.77 12.54
C ALA A 444 -11.53 27.99 11.21
N LEU A 445 -11.12 26.71 11.21
CA LEU A 445 -11.19 25.85 10.03
C LEU A 445 -12.58 25.26 9.79
N GLU A 446 -13.54 25.45 10.72
CA GLU A 446 -14.91 24.93 10.61
C GLU A 446 -14.96 23.42 10.31
N LEU A 447 -14.11 22.66 10.99
CA LEU A 447 -13.95 21.22 10.77
C LEU A 447 -15.23 20.46 11.11
N ASN A 448 -15.53 19.43 10.31
CA ASN A 448 -16.56 18.47 10.70
C ASN A 448 -16.04 17.56 11.85
N PRO A 449 -16.93 16.83 12.57
CA PRO A 449 -16.50 16.02 13.72
C PRO A 449 -15.41 14.97 13.42
N ARG A 450 -15.43 14.36 12.23
CA ARG A 450 -14.39 13.39 11.79
C ARG A 450 -13.06 14.07 11.54
N GLN A 451 -13.09 15.23 10.91
CA GLN A 451 -11.92 16.05 10.65
C GLN A 451 -11.31 16.56 11.96
N ALA A 452 -12.13 17.05 12.89
CA ALA A 452 -11.69 17.50 14.21
C ALA A 452 -11.00 16.37 15.01
N ALA A 453 -11.58 15.16 15.00
CA ALA A 453 -10.94 14.00 15.62
C ALA A 453 -9.59 13.64 14.95
N THR A 454 -9.51 13.76 13.63
CA THR A 454 -8.27 13.48 12.89
C THR A 454 -7.20 14.54 13.17
N VAL A 455 -7.58 15.82 13.24
CA VAL A 455 -6.67 16.91 13.60
C VAL A 455 -6.17 16.75 15.02
N LYS A 456 -7.04 16.40 15.98
CA LYS A 456 -6.61 16.10 17.36
C LYS A 456 -5.56 14.98 17.38
N LEU A 457 -5.81 13.89 16.66
CA LEU A 457 -4.85 12.78 16.55
C LEU A 457 -3.50 13.25 15.98
N LEU A 458 -3.53 13.99 14.86
CA LEU A 458 -2.32 14.50 14.22
C LEU A 458 -1.58 15.51 15.09
N PHE A 459 -2.30 16.32 15.87
CA PHE A 459 -1.72 17.27 16.80
C PHE A 459 -0.95 16.56 17.91
N GLU A 460 -1.50 15.50 18.52
CA GLU A 460 -0.78 14.72 19.53
C GLU A 460 0.48 14.06 18.94
N VAL A 461 0.41 13.52 17.72
CA VAL A 461 1.60 12.97 17.05
C VAL A 461 2.61 14.06 16.72
N ALA A 462 2.16 15.25 16.31
CA ALA A 462 3.01 16.39 15.99
C ALA A 462 3.86 16.83 17.19
N ARG A 463 3.32 16.76 18.41
CA ARG A 463 4.06 17.10 19.65
C ARG A 463 5.26 16.19 19.90
N TRP A 464 5.14 14.90 19.55
CA TRP A 464 6.19 13.90 19.78
C TRP A 464 7.13 13.71 18.58
N MET A 465 6.73 14.06 17.37
CA MET A 465 7.62 13.95 16.20
C MET A 465 8.63 15.10 16.05
N ARG A 466 8.55 16.11 16.94
CA ARG A 466 9.48 17.25 17.02
C ARG A 466 10.93 16.79 17.13
N LEU A 467 11.86 17.62 16.66
CA LEU A 467 13.30 17.32 16.72
C LEU A 467 13.77 16.98 18.13
N ASN A 468 13.31 17.72 19.15
CA ASN A 468 13.78 17.53 20.52
C ASN A 468 13.42 16.16 21.09
N ALA A 469 12.17 15.73 20.94
CA ALA A 469 11.73 14.43 21.42
C ALA A 469 12.58 13.32 20.79
N MET A 470 12.66 13.28 19.46
CA MET A 470 13.40 12.23 18.76
C MET A 470 14.89 12.20 19.10
N LEU A 471 15.56 13.36 19.14
CA LEU A 471 17.00 13.46 19.40
C LEU A 471 17.35 13.15 20.86
N ASN A 472 16.44 13.39 21.81
CA ASN A 472 16.64 12.99 23.20
C ASN A 472 16.66 11.46 23.38
N PHE A 473 15.91 10.70 22.56
CA PHE A 473 15.92 9.24 22.61
C PHE A 473 17.04 8.62 21.77
N LEU A 474 17.25 9.10 20.54
CA LEU A 474 18.21 8.49 19.61
C LEU A 474 19.64 9.05 19.76
N GLY A 475 19.79 10.29 20.24
CA GLY A 475 21.10 10.93 20.38
C GLY A 475 21.95 10.84 19.12
N GLY A 476 23.23 10.49 19.29
CA GLY A 476 24.16 10.28 18.17
C GLY A 476 23.88 9.03 17.31
N ASP A 477 23.01 8.12 17.74
CA ASP A 477 22.67 6.91 16.98
C ASP A 477 21.83 7.20 15.74
N ILE A 478 21.22 8.39 15.65
CA ILE A 478 20.48 8.81 14.46
C ILE A 478 21.40 9.13 13.29
N LEU A 479 22.67 9.52 13.56
CA LEU A 479 23.58 10.04 12.54
C LEU A 479 24.00 8.95 11.54
N LEU A 480 23.85 9.22 10.25
CA LEU A 480 24.35 8.40 9.16
C LEU A 480 25.89 8.29 9.20
N ALA A 481 26.58 9.32 9.68
CA ALA A 481 28.04 9.30 9.87
C ALA A 481 28.50 8.14 10.78
N LYS A 482 27.64 7.65 11.68
CA LYS A 482 27.96 6.50 12.54
C LYS A 482 28.15 5.20 11.74
N GLU A 483 27.49 5.06 10.60
CA GLU A 483 27.61 3.88 9.72
C GLU A 483 28.97 3.82 9.00
N ARG A 484 29.74 4.91 9.00
CA ARG A 484 31.09 4.98 8.41
C ARG A 484 32.21 4.62 9.38
N LEU A 485 31.87 4.42 10.66
CA LEU A 485 32.84 4.02 11.68
C LEU A 485 33.33 2.58 11.46
N PHE A 486 34.61 2.36 11.74
CA PHE A 486 35.26 1.05 11.64
C PHE A 486 34.97 0.21 12.88
N GLY A 487 33.78 -0.38 12.94
CA GLY A 487 33.36 -1.24 14.04
C GLY A 487 33.27 -0.46 15.36
N GLY A 488 33.91 -0.98 16.42
CA GLY A 488 33.97 -0.31 17.72
C GLY A 488 35.06 0.77 17.85
N LEU A 489 35.85 1.00 16.79
CA LEU A 489 36.89 2.02 16.79
C LEU A 489 36.29 3.39 16.52
N TRP A 490 36.83 4.43 17.14
CA TRP A 490 36.45 5.82 16.86
C TRP A 490 37.16 6.36 15.61
N LEU A 491 37.26 5.49 14.60
CA LEU A 491 37.89 5.73 13.31
C LEU A 491 36.85 5.65 12.21
N SER A 492 36.86 6.60 11.27
CA SER A 492 35.91 6.65 10.15
C SER A 492 36.61 6.89 8.82
N SER A 493 35.99 6.41 7.73
CA SER A 493 36.29 6.93 6.40
C SER A 493 35.92 8.41 6.28
N VAL A 494 36.52 9.11 5.32
CA VAL A 494 36.19 10.49 4.96
C VAL A 494 34.68 10.63 4.67
N LEU A 495 34.08 11.70 5.19
CA LEU A 495 32.69 12.08 4.95
C LEU A 495 32.60 13.04 3.76
N GLU A 496 31.47 13.05 3.07
CA GLU A 496 31.25 13.97 1.95
C GLU A 496 30.94 15.38 2.45
N ASP A 497 31.23 16.41 1.65
CA ASP A 497 31.05 17.83 1.97
C ASP A 497 29.61 18.22 2.33
N SER A 498 28.63 17.44 1.86
CA SER A 498 27.19 17.62 2.13
C SER A 498 26.65 16.60 3.14
N GLN A 499 27.49 16.03 4.00
CA GLN A 499 27.07 15.05 5.01
C GLN A 499 26.00 15.64 5.93
N TRP A 500 26.19 16.85 6.45
CA TRP A 500 25.25 17.52 7.34
C TRP A 500 23.84 17.64 6.74
N GLN A 501 23.73 17.89 5.43
CA GLN A 501 22.44 17.96 4.74
C GLN A 501 21.74 16.59 4.73
N ARG A 502 22.50 15.53 4.48
CA ARG A 502 21.98 14.15 4.52
C ARG A 502 21.60 13.74 5.94
N GLU A 503 22.31 14.23 6.95
CA GLU A 503 21.89 14.03 8.35
C GLU A 503 20.54 14.69 8.62
N VAL A 504 20.36 15.96 8.22
CA VAL A 504 19.09 16.68 8.39
C VAL A 504 17.95 16.00 7.63
N GLU A 505 18.21 15.50 6.42
CA GLU A 505 17.24 14.71 5.65
C GLU A 505 16.84 13.42 6.37
N ASN A 506 17.81 12.66 6.88
CA ASN A 506 17.54 11.42 7.63
C ASN A 506 16.78 11.68 8.94
N ILE A 507 17.11 12.76 9.64
CA ILE A 507 16.40 13.24 10.83
C ILE A 507 14.94 13.56 10.46
N HIS A 508 14.70 14.31 9.38
CA HIS A 508 13.35 14.63 8.92
C HIS A 508 12.56 13.38 8.49
N ASP A 509 13.19 12.49 7.72
CA ASP A 509 12.60 11.24 7.25
C ASP A 509 12.24 10.30 8.42
N THR A 510 13.06 10.29 9.47
CA THR A 510 12.76 9.55 10.71
C THR A 510 11.50 10.09 11.39
N SER A 511 11.33 11.41 11.48
CA SER A 511 10.08 12.01 11.97
C SER A 511 8.88 11.67 11.08
N MET A 512 9.05 11.60 9.75
CA MET A 512 7.98 11.20 8.82
C MET A 512 7.58 9.73 9.01
N ALA A 513 8.57 8.83 9.17
CA ALA A 513 8.33 7.44 9.50
C ALA A 513 7.63 7.29 10.86
N PHE A 514 8.02 8.09 11.86
CA PHE A 514 7.35 8.13 13.16
C PHE A 514 5.89 8.57 13.05
N LEU A 515 5.58 9.59 12.24
CA LEU A 515 4.20 9.99 11.96
C LEU A 515 3.38 8.83 11.39
N GLN A 516 3.89 8.12 10.39
CA GLN A 516 3.18 6.97 9.80
C GLN A 516 2.97 5.84 10.81
N GLN A 517 4.01 5.57 11.63
CA GLN A 517 3.96 4.55 12.66
C GLN A 517 2.92 4.89 13.75
N SER A 518 3.02 6.08 14.32
CA SER A 518 2.24 6.52 15.47
C SER A 518 0.74 6.51 15.20
N ILE A 519 0.30 6.84 13.98
CA ILE A 519 -1.10 6.74 13.57
C ILE A 519 -1.61 5.27 13.58
N VAL A 520 -0.77 4.32 13.16
CA VAL A 520 -1.10 2.89 13.21
C VAL A 520 -1.08 2.39 14.65
N ASP A 521 -0.06 2.76 15.42
CA ASP A 521 0.11 2.33 16.81
C ASP A 521 -1.00 2.90 17.70
N HIS A 522 -1.54 4.09 17.42
CA HIS A 522 -2.75 4.61 18.09
C HIS A 522 -3.95 3.67 17.92
N SER A 523 -4.13 3.13 16.71
CA SER A 523 -5.25 2.26 16.37
C SER A 523 -5.05 0.82 16.83
N SER A 524 -3.80 0.38 16.97
CA SER A 524 -3.43 -0.93 17.51
C SER A 524 -2.07 -0.90 18.21
N PRO A 525 -2.07 -0.47 19.48
CA PRO A 525 -0.84 -0.31 20.25
C PRO A 525 -0.04 -1.62 20.34
N PRO A 526 1.29 -1.57 20.45
CA PRO A 526 2.08 -2.78 20.64
C PRO A 526 1.73 -3.46 21.97
N ASN A 527 1.38 -4.74 21.93
CA ASN A 527 1.28 -5.55 23.15
C ASN A 527 2.68 -5.92 23.65
N SER A 528 3.41 -4.96 24.21
CA SER A 528 4.72 -5.15 24.82
C SER A 528 4.61 -5.20 26.35
N ARG A 529 5.50 -5.98 26.96
CA ARG A 529 5.77 -5.91 28.40
C ARG A 529 6.90 -4.91 28.60
N ILE A 530 6.72 -4.02 29.56
CA ILE A 530 7.74 -3.03 29.90
C ILE A 530 8.76 -3.70 30.83
N TYR A 531 8.29 -4.33 31.91
CA TYR A 531 9.03 -5.32 32.71
C TYR A 531 8.08 -6.41 33.26
N GLN A 532 8.58 -7.33 34.09
CA GLN A 532 7.91 -8.60 34.41
C GLN A 532 6.44 -8.46 34.87
N SER A 533 6.08 -7.38 35.59
CA SER A 533 4.73 -7.14 36.13
C SER A 533 3.89 -6.12 35.36
N VAL A 534 4.49 -5.25 34.53
CA VAL A 534 3.81 -4.08 33.93
C VAL A 534 3.62 -4.28 32.42
N LYS A 535 2.35 -4.25 31.98
CA LYS A 535 1.99 -4.36 30.56
C LYS A 535 1.61 -3.00 30.03
N LEU A 536 2.06 -2.68 28.80
CA LEU A 536 1.74 -1.40 28.18
C LEU A 536 0.23 -1.11 28.16
N TYR A 537 -0.58 -2.13 27.88
CA TYR A 537 -2.03 -2.03 27.73
C TYR A 537 -2.75 -1.51 28.98
N ASP A 538 -2.17 -1.67 30.16
CA ASP A 538 -2.79 -1.24 31.42
C ASP A 538 -2.71 0.29 31.57
N TYR A 539 -1.79 0.95 30.85
CA TYR A 539 -1.54 2.40 30.89
C TYR A 539 -1.95 3.11 29.61
N ILE A 540 -2.74 2.46 28.75
CA ILE A 540 -3.29 3.10 27.54
C ILE A 540 -4.60 3.79 27.89
N VAL A 541 -4.62 5.11 27.74
CA VAL A 541 -5.83 5.92 27.79
C VAL A 541 -6.63 5.65 26.52
N ARG A 542 -7.76 4.98 26.70
CA ARG A 542 -8.62 4.57 25.59
C ARG A 542 -9.43 5.74 25.06
N GLU A 543 -9.63 5.76 23.75
CA GLU A 543 -10.51 6.75 23.13
C GLU A 543 -11.98 6.52 23.51
N GLU A 544 -12.58 7.50 24.19
CA GLU A 544 -14.00 7.47 24.56
C GLU A 544 -14.88 8.04 23.43
N ASN A 545 -14.36 9.05 22.73
CA ASN A 545 -15.05 9.77 21.68
C ASN A 545 -15.41 8.82 20.51
N ALA A 546 -16.67 8.87 20.06
CA ALA A 546 -17.17 8.02 18.99
C ALA A 546 -16.44 8.25 17.65
N GLU A 547 -16.00 9.47 17.40
CA GLU A 547 -15.25 9.86 16.21
C GLU A 547 -13.83 9.29 16.24
N ALA A 548 -13.13 9.39 17.37
CA ALA A 548 -11.80 8.82 17.53
C ALA A 548 -11.81 7.29 17.44
N ARG A 549 -12.77 6.61 18.08
CA ARG A 549 -12.95 5.15 17.94
C ARG A 549 -13.22 4.72 16.50
N HIS A 550 -13.95 5.54 15.75
CA HIS A 550 -14.18 5.27 14.34
C HIS A 550 -12.92 5.43 13.50
N LEU A 551 -12.01 6.38 13.83
CA LEU A 551 -10.71 6.48 13.17
C LEU A 551 -9.91 5.18 13.35
N CYS A 552 -9.83 4.69 14.60
CA CYS A 552 -9.15 3.43 14.90
C CYS A 552 -9.71 2.24 14.12
N ALA A 553 -11.05 2.11 14.05
CA ALA A 553 -11.70 1.05 13.29
C ALA A 553 -11.50 1.17 11.76
N ASN A 554 -11.07 2.33 11.28
CA ASN A 554 -10.87 2.65 9.87
C ASN A 554 -9.39 2.85 9.51
N GLN A 555 -8.44 2.46 10.36
CA GLN A 555 -7.04 2.53 10.02
C GLN A 555 -6.66 1.43 9.01
N LYS A 556 -6.15 1.82 7.84
CA LYS A 556 -5.62 0.88 6.84
C LYS A 556 -4.13 0.62 7.07
N ILE A 557 -3.74 -0.63 6.83
CA ILE A 557 -2.36 -1.07 6.65
C ILE A 557 -2.28 -2.01 5.45
N ARG A 558 -1.07 -2.40 5.05
CA ARG A 558 -0.86 -3.48 4.08
C ARG A 558 -0.51 -4.77 4.82
N SER A 559 -1.03 -5.89 4.33
CA SER A 559 -0.83 -7.19 4.98
C SER A 559 -0.49 -8.27 3.96
N THR A 560 0.66 -8.92 4.11
CA THR A 560 1.11 -10.03 3.25
C THR A 560 0.41 -11.36 3.54
N VAL A 561 -0.23 -11.48 4.71
CA VAL A 561 -0.90 -12.71 5.19
C VAL A 561 -2.43 -12.69 5.00
N HIS A 562 -2.96 -11.64 4.36
CA HIS A 562 -4.39 -11.49 4.08
C HIS A 562 -4.61 -11.09 2.61
N TYR A 563 -5.81 -11.36 2.12
CA TYR A 563 -6.27 -10.97 0.80
C TYR A 563 -7.44 -10.00 0.92
N SER A 564 -7.46 -9.02 0.02
CA SER A 564 -8.55 -8.05 -0.08
C SER A 564 -9.31 -8.29 -1.37
N VAL A 565 -10.60 -8.64 -1.24
CA VAL A 565 -11.46 -9.01 -2.36
C VAL A 565 -12.42 -7.87 -2.68
N ASN A 566 -12.43 -7.41 -3.92
CA ASN A 566 -13.38 -6.39 -4.39
C ASN A 566 -14.77 -7.00 -4.59
N ILE A 567 -15.73 -6.59 -3.78
CA ILE A 567 -17.10 -7.15 -3.77
C ILE A 567 -17.80 -6.87 -5.09
N SER A 568 -17.69 -5.67 -5.65
CA SER A 568 -18.35 -5.32 -6.92
C SER A 568 -17.85 -6.20 -8.07
N GLY A 569 -16.53 -6.38 -8.18
CA GLY A 569 -15.92 -7.26 -9.18
C GLY A 569 -16.30 -8.72 -8.99
N PHE A 570 -16.33 -9.18 -7.74
CA PHE A 570 -16.76 -10.54 -7.40
C PHE A 570 -18.22 -10.80 -7.82
N VAL A 571 -19.13 -9.89 -7.46
CA VAL A 571 -20.55 -9.98 -7.80
C VAL A 571 -20.76 -9.94 -9.32
N LEU A 572 -20.05 -9.07 -10.04
CA LEU A 572 -20.13 -9.00 -11.50
C LEU A 572 -19.72 -10.32 -12.17
N ILE A 573 -18.65 -10.96 -11.69
CA ILE A 573 -18.21 -12.26 -12.21
C ILE A 573 -19.29 -13.31 -11.96
N ILE A 574 -19.74 -13.45 -10.71
CA ILE A 574 -20.69 -14.51 -10.33
C ILE A 574 -22.04 -14.32 -11.01
N ILE A 575 -22.66 -13.14 -10.90
CA ILE A 575 -23.98 -12.89 -11.49
C ILE A 575 -23.90 -12.90 -13.02
N GLY A 576 -22.87 -12.28 -13.60
CA GLY A 576 -22.67 -12.28 -15.04
C GLY A 576 -22.47 -13.69 -15.60
N GLY A 577 -21.67 -14.52 -14.94
CA GLY A 577 -21.46 -15.92 -15.33
C GLY A 577 -22.72 -16.77 -15.21
N ILE A 578 -23.47 -16.64 -14.12
CA ILE A 578 -24.76 -17.34 -13.95
C ILE A 578 -25.75 -16.92 -15.04
N LEU A 579 -25.83 -15.62 -15.36
CA LEU A 579 -26.70 -15.13 -16.42
C LEU A 579 -26.36 -15.76 -17.78
N VAL A 580 -25.05 -15.84 -18.12
CA VAL A 580 -24.59 -16.51 -19.35
C VAL A 580 -25.03 -17.98 -19.38
N VAL A 581 -24.90 -18.70 -18.27
CA VAL A 581 -25.31 -20.11 -18.17
C VAL A 581 -26.82 -20.25 -18.38
N ILE A 582 -27.63 -19.43 -17.70
CA ILE A 582 -29.09 -19.41 -17.83
C ILE A 582 -29.47 -19.14 -19.29
N VAL A 583 -28.91 -18.09 -19.90
CA VAL A 583 -29.15 -17.76 -21.30
C VAL A 583 -28.82 -18.95 -22.19
N ASN A 584 -27.68 -19.62 -22.00
CA ASN A 584 -27.32 -20.77 -22.83
C ASN A 584 -28.34 -21.93 -22.73
N ILE A 585 -28.82 -22.24 -21.53
CA ILE A 585 -29.77 -23.35 -21.31
C ILE A 585 -31.10 -23.07 -21.98
N PHE A 586 -31.59 -21.83 -21.87
CA PHE A 586 -32.94 -21.47 -22.29
C PHE A 586 -33.04 -20.92 -23.71
N LEU A 587 -31.95 -20.34 -24.25
CA LEU A 587 -31.94 -19.68 -25.56
C LEU A 587 -32.43 -20.60 -26.69
N PRO A 588 -31.95 -21.85 -26.86
CA PRO A 588 -32.42 -22.71 -27.95
C PRO A 588 -33.92 -23.02 -27.85
N HIS A 589 -34.45 -23.18 -26.64
CA HIS A 589 -35.85 -23.48 -26.41
C HIS A 589 -36.76 -22.31 -26.77
N TYR A 590 -36.46 -21.11 -26.26
CA TYR A 590 -37.30 -19.94 -26.52
C TYR A 590 -37.18 -19.45 -27.97
N VAL A 591 -35.98 -19.45 -28.54
CA VAL A 591 -35.78 -19.10 -29.96
C VAL A 591 -36.49 -20.11 -30.85
N GLY A 592 -36.37 -21.41 -30.58
CA GLY A 592 -37.11 -22.43 -31.34
C GLY A 592 -38.63 -22.26 -31.24
N LYS A 593 -39.16 -21.94 -30.06
CA LYS A 593 -40.61 -21.68 -29.88
C LYS A 593 -41.08 -20.44 -30.65
N LEU A 594 -40.27 -19.39 -30.71
CA LEU A 594 -40.56 -18.18 -31.47
C LEU A 594 -40.47 -18.41 -32.98
N GLN A 595 -39.46 -19.16 -33.45
CA GLN A 595 -39.30 -19.53 -34.85
C GLN A 595 -40.49 -20.36 -35.35
N HIS A 596 -40.91 -21.35 -34.56
CA HIS A 596 -42.08 -22.16 -34.87
C HIS A 596 -43.37 -21.34 -34.91
N ARG A 597 -43.57 -20.43 -33.94
CA ARG A 597 -44.79 -19.60 -33.88
C ARG A 597 -44.88 -18.53 -34.97
N SER A 598 -43.75 -18.00 -35.42
CA SER A 598 -43.71 -16.91 -36.40
C SER A 598 -43.55 -17.39 -37.84
N GLU A 599 -43.34 -18.69 -38.06
CA GLU A 599 -42.91 -19.33 -39.32
C GLU A 599 -41.58 -18.78 -39.89
N LYS A 600 -40.99 -17.75 -39.27
CA LYS A 600 -39.73 -17.13 -39.67
C LYS A 600 -38.57 -17.85 -38.98
N GLY A 601 -37.70 -18.45 -39.79
CA GLY A 601 -36.54 -19.19 -39.29
C GLY A 601 -36.81 -20.64 -38.92
N GLU A 602 -37.96 -21.19 -39.33
CA GLU A 602 -38.31 -22.61 -39.09
C GLU A 602 -37.28 -23.57 -39.71
N ALA A 603 -36.74 -23.24 -40.89
CA ALA A 603 -35.65 -24.01 -41.50
C ALA A 603 -34.40 -24.08 -40.59
N ALA A 604 -34.06 -22.98 -39.92
CA ALA A 604 -32.91 -22.92 -39.02
C ALA A 604 -33.15 -23.67 -37.69
N ARG A 605 -34.40 -23.70 -37.23
CA ARG A 605 -34.82 -24.56 -36.12
C ARG A 605 -34.69 -26.04 -36.48
N LEU A 606 -35.23 -26.45 -37.63
CA LEU A 606 -35.19 -27.84 -38.08
C LEU A 606 -33.73 -28.29 -38.33
N ASP A 607 -32.91 -27.47 -38.97
CA ASP A 607 -31.48 -27.76 -39.16
C ASP A 607 -30.74 -27.95 -37.82
N TRP A 608 -31.07 -27.15 -36.79
CA TRP A 608 -30.51 -27.28 -35.45
C TRP A 608 -30.96 -28.57 -34.74
N LEU A 609 -32.18 -29.05 -35.01
CA LEU A 609 -32.69 -30.31 -34.47
C LEU A 609 -32.10 -31.51 -35.21
N GLU A 610 -32.12 -31.50 -36.55
CA GLU A 610 -31.58 -32.58 -37.39
C GLU A 610 -30.08 -32.78 -37.19
N SER A 611 -29.34 -31.70 -36.94
CA SER A 611 -27.90 -31.74 -36.64
C SER A 611 -27.58 -32.17 -35.20
N ASP A 612 -28.57 -32.44 -34.33
CA ASP A 612 -28.31 -33.00 -33.01
C ASP A 612 -27.73 -34.42 -33.11
N THR A 613 -26.80 -34.75 -32.22
CA THR A 613 -26.12 -36.06 -32.19
C THR A 613 -27.10 -37.23 -32.17
N PHE A 614 -28.19 -37.15 -31.39
CA PHE A 614 -29.17 -38.23 -31.30
C PHE A 614 -30.06 -38.31 -32.55
N GLN A 615 -30.34 -37.18 -33.20
CA GLN A 615 -31.08 -37.15 -34.47
C GLN A 615 -30.24 -37.67 -35.64
N LEU A 616 -28.95 -37.33 -35.69
CA LEU A 616 -28.00 -37.93 -36.64
C LEU A 616 -27.85 -39.43 -36.43
N GLN A 617 -27.79 -39.88 -35.16
CA GLN A 617 -27.74 -41.31 -34.82
C GLN A 617 -29.03 -42.03 -35.26
N ARG A 618 -30.20 -41.44 -35.01
CA ARG A 618 -31.49 -41.94 -35.51
C ARG A 618 -31.46 -42.10 -37.03
N ALA A 619 -31.07 -41.06 -37.76
CA ALA A 619 -31.02 -41.09 -39.22
C ALA A 619 -30.11 -42.21 -39.74
N ALA A 620 -28.95 -42.42 -39.11
CA ALA A 620 -28.04 -43.52 -39.44
C ALA A 620 -28.64 -44.91 -39.13
N PHE A 621 -29.45 -45.05 -38.08
CA PHE A 621 -30.15 -46.29 -37.76
C PHE A 621 -31.32 -46.57 -38.70
N GLU A 622 -32.11 -45.54 -39.03
CA GLU A 622 -33.19 -45.67 -40.02
C GLU A 622 -32.64 -46.06 -41.40
N ALA A 623 -31.50 -45.51 -41.82
CA ALA A 623 -30.81 -45.90 -43.04
C ALA A 623 -30.33 -47.38 -43.04
N ARG A 624 -30.21 -48.00 -41.86
CA ARG A 624 -29.92 -49.43 -41.69
C ARG A 624 -31.17 -50.29 -41.51
N GLY A 625 -32.36 -49.69 -41.65
CA GLY A 625 -33.65 -50.35 -41.44
C GLY A 625 -34.04 -50.54 -39.98
N ILE A 626 -33.46 -49.78 -39.04
CA ILE A 626 -33.76 -49.87 -37.61
C ILE A 626 -34.72 -48.72 -37.23
N GLY A 627 -35.96 -49.09 -36.89
CA GLY A 627 -37.05 -48.20 -36.53
C GLY A 627 -38.36 -48.97 -36.33
N PRO A 628 -39.52 -48.30 -36.30
CA PRO A 628 -39.73 -46.85 -36.44
C PRO A 628 -39.38 -46.05 -35.17
N TRP A 629 -39.08 -44.76 -35.33
CA TRP A 629 -38.78 -43.83 -34.22
C TRP A 629 -39.88 -42.78 -34.04
N LYS A 630 -40.13 -42.38 -32.79
CA LYS A 630 -41.05 -41.31 -32.37
C LYS A 630 -40.26 -40.07 -31.93
N SER A 631 -40.94 -38.92 -31.77
CA SER A 631 -40.34 -37.64 -31.37
C SER A 631 -39.28 -37.09 -32.34
N LYS A 632 -39.56 -37.18 -33.65
CA LYS A 632 -38.66 -36.67 -34.71
C LYS A 632 -38.46 -35.15 -34.70
N GLY A 633 -39.38 -34.40 -34.09
CA GLY A 633 -39.30 -32.94 -33.91
C GLY A 633 -38.72 -32.48 -32.57
N ASP A 634 -38.31 -33.42 -31.71
CA ASP A 634 -37.71 -33.13 -30.40
C ASP A 634 -36.20 -33.39 -30.41
N GLY A 635 -35.48 -32.93 -29.39
CA GLY A 635 -34.03 -33.14 -29.29
C GLY A 635 -33.60 -34.60 -29.08
N VAL A 636 -34.47 -35.46 -28.56
CA VAL A 636 -34.15 -36.86 -28.25
C VAL A 636 -35.20 -37.79 -28.86
N PRO A 637 -34.88 -38.48 -29.98
CA PRO A 637 -35.78 -39.46 -30.57
C PRO A 637 -35.74 -40.78 -29.80
N VAL A 638 -36.89 -41.47 -29.75
CA VAL A 638 -37.05 -42.76 -29.06
C VAL A 638 -37.65 -43.81 -29.98
N THR A 639 -37.37 -45.10 -29.75
CA THR A 639 -37.98 -46.18 -30.52
C THR A 639 -39.49 -46.20 -30.31
N ALA A 640 -40.24 -46.52 -31.37
CA ALA A 640 -41.69 -46.61 -31.28
C ALA A 640 -42.14 -47.78 -30.39
N GLU A 641 -41.36 -48.86 -30.41
CA GLU A 641 -41.57 -50.07 -29.63
C GLU A 641 -40.77 -50.00 -28.32
N TYR A 642 -41.45 -50.34 -27.22
CA TYR A 642 -40.85 -50.36 -25.90
C TYR A 642 -39.88 -51.53 -25.76
N GLY A 643 -38.63 -51.25 -25.35
CA GLY A 643 -37.63 -52.30 -25.11
C GLY A 643 -37.03 -52.93 -26.38
N GLN A 644 -37.21 -52.32 -27.56
CA GLN A 644 -36.65 -52.79 -28.82
C GLN A 644 -35.12 -52.95 -28.74
N ARG A 645 -34.61 -54.13 -29.10
CA ARG A 645 -33.17 -54.45 -29.10
C ARG A 645 -32.69 -54.65 -30.54
N PHE A 646 -31.53 -54.07 -30.88
CA PHE A 646 -30.90 -54.25 -32.19
C PHE A 646 -29.36 -54.36 -32.04
N ARG A 647 -28.72 -55.10 -32.96
CA ARG A 647 -27.25 -55.26 -32.96
C ARG A 647 -26.58 -54.00 -33.54
N GLY A 648 -25.57 -53.47 -32.85
CA GLY A 648 -24.89 -52.22 -33.21
C GLY A 648 -24.05 -52.28 -34.51
N THR A 649 -23.69 -53.47 -34.98
CA THR A 649 -22.90 -53.69 -36.20
C THR A 649 -23.51 -54.80 -37.05
N LYS A 650 -23.80 -54.51 -38.33
CA LYS A 650 -23.92 -55.54 -39.38
C LYS A 650 -22.67 -55.44 -40.24
N LEU A 651 -21.75 -56.39 -40.09
CA LEU A 651 -20.71 -56.67 -41.09
C LEU A 651 -21.25 -57.79 -41.97
N HIS A 652 -21.75 -57.45 -43.17
CA HIS A 652 -21.51 -58.23 -44.39
C HIS A 652 -22.10 -57.51 -45.61
N PRO A 653 -21.32 -57.33 -46.69
CA PRO A 653 -21.87 -56.95 -47.99
C PRO A 653 -22.36 -58.22 -48.69
N SER A 654 -23.66 -58.38 -48.87
CA SER A 654 -24.18 -59.18 -49.96
C SER A 654 -24.38 -58.24 -51.15
N HIS A 655 -23.52 -58.40 -52.15
CA HIS A 655 -23.80 -57.97 -53.52
C HIS A 655 -25.17 -58.52 -53.91
N ASP A 656 -26.16 -57.64 -53.95
CA ASP A 656 -27.25 -57.59 -54.94
C ASP A 656 -28.36 -56.67 -54.40
N GLY A 657 -28.45 -55.49 -55.00
CA GLY A 657 -29.40 -54.45 -54.58
C GLY A 657 -29.04 -53.07 -55.14
N ALA A 658 -28.44 -53.01 -56.33
CA ALA A 658 -28.18 -51.75 -57.02
C ALA A 658 -29.43 -51.32 -57.82
N THR A 659 -30.50 -50.93 -57.12
CA THR A 659 -31.58 -50.05 -57.62
C THR A 659 -32.69 -49.96 -56.58
N GLN A 660 -32.52 -49.11 -55.56
CA GLN A 660 -33.59 -48.47 -54.76
C GLN A 660 -32.93 -47.61 -53.66
N LEU A 661 -32.29 -46.51 -54.03
CA LEU A 661 -31.69 -45.56 -53.08
C LEU A 661 -31.98 -44.11 -53.47
N SER A 662 -33.14 -43.84 -54.09
CA SER A 662 -33.57 -42.48 -54.45
C SER A 662 -34.83 -41.99 -53.72
N GLU A 663 -35.39 -42.73 -52.75
CA GLU A 663 -36.70 -42.35 -52.16
C GLU A 663 -36.81 -42.39 -50.62
N LEU A 664 -35.72 -42.60 -49.86
CA LEU A 664 -35.82 -42.72 -48.40
C LEU A 664 -34.91 -41.76 -47.64
N SER A 665 -35.13 -40.47 -47.85
CA SER A 665 -34.92 -39.45 -46.82
C SER A 665 -35.63 -38.16 -47.26
N ASN A 666 -36.93 -38.03 -47.01
CA ASN A 666 -37.52 -36.69 -47.03
C ASN A 666 -36.99 -35.95 -45.80
N PRO A 667 -36.16 -34.90 -45.97
CA PRO A 667 -35.79 -34.04 -44.85
C PRO A 667 -37.06 -33.42 -44.26
N LEU A 668 -37.08 -33.07 -42.96
CA LEU A 668 -38.27 -32.45 -42.34
C LEU A 668 -38.66 -31.14 -43.04
N ILE A 669 -37.71 -30.51 -43.71
CA ILE A 669 -37.89 -29.33 -44.59
C ILE A 669 -38.88 -29.59 -45.73
N GLU A 670 -38.94 -30.82 -46.28
CA GLU A 670 -39.90 -31.17 -47.34
C GLU A 670 -41.27 -31.55 -46.79
N LEU A 671 -41.35 -32.17 -45.61
CA LEU A 671 -42.61 -32.52 -44.96
C LEU A 671 -43.45 -31.28 -44.60
N ALA A 672 -42.80 -30.17 -44.21
CA ALA A 672 -43.47 -28.90 -43.95
C ALA A 672 -44.05 -28.22 -45.21
N LYS A 673 -43.58 -28.60 -46.42
CA LYS A 673 -44.18 -28.12 -47.68
C LYS A 673 -45.40 -28.93 -48.10
N THR A 674 -45.47 -30.22 -47.75
CA THR A 674 -46.60 -31.10 -48.08
C THR A 674 -47.83 -30.88 -47.20
N ASP A 675 -47.68 -30.45 -45.94
CA ASP A 675 -48.82 -30.21 -45.03
C ASP A 675 -49.65 -28.96 -45.38
N LYS A 676 -49.15 -28.08 -46.27
CA LYS A 676 -49.90 -26.89 -46.73
C LYS A 676 -50.93 -27.19 -47.84
N ASN A 677 -51.02 -28.43 -48.34
CA ASN A 677 -51.90 -28.79 -49.46
C ASN A 677 -53.07 -29.76 -49.11
N GLN A 678 -53.35 -30.04 -47.83
CA GLN A 678 -54.39 -31.02 -47.46
C GLN A 678 -55.47 -30.56 -46.47
N ASN A 679 -55.70 -29.25 -46.29
CA ASN A 679 -56.87 -28.74 -45.58
C ASN A 679 -57.78 -27.90 -46.49
N SER A 680 -58.39 -28.57 -47.47
CA SER A 680 -59.64 -28.12 -48.10
C SER A 680 -60.39 -29.34 -48.66
N LEU A 681 -61.18 -30.02 -47.83
CA LEU A 681 -62.45 -30.70 -48.15
C LEU A 681 -62.85 -31.64 -47.00
N PHE A 682 -64.00 -31.29 -46.40
CA PHE A 682 -64.79 -31.95 -45.34
C PHE A 682 -64.28 -31.90 -43.89
#